data_AF-J6HP80-F1
#
_entry.id   AF-J6HP80-F1
#
_cell.length_a   1.000
_cell.length_b   1.000
_cell.length_c   1.000
_cell.angle_alpha   90.00
_cell.angle_beta   90.00
_cell.angle_gamma   90.00
#
_symmetry.space_group_name_H-M   'P 1'
#
loop_
_entity.id
_entity.type
_entity.pdbx_description
1 polymer ?
#
loop_
_entity_poly.entity_id
_entity_poly.type
_entity_poly.pdbx_seq_one_letter_code
_entity_poly.pdbx_strand_id
1 'polypeptide(L)'
;MQIKELLKNNKISLRTYNICMEQQWHSSEDIRNYYNEYKHFDGIKNCGKRSMEELMRISSSDFFDRLQQEDMLHKQLLSSFQTLVPLQREIIDSYIQMITTSLPPRLKNTLDMYFTQGMSLQAFYDFYTQSQEKAIKIRGIGRRNTLDLNIYFDKIKYFIIEISKVKDPDKIMVFKEMCVNQNIYPIENIPTEVTRLGFFKVVDYLLTTPALFDEGKIKLFSKAFRFYQYTTGLKLREIGKQMQITHERVRQIRNQVICDFFKKLPVIRAFNDDLLTQGKIDVSGDVVTLTPEQVVWLNQKSQTQFTENFIYFILCIYLERFEIVGSLSDVLYPHFSKKKNRHNWKRIYLVSKVIYPYFDWDGFVADITTLLEAKTAKAYELSLKDKVSAFMLDRTVSWERVAMVAALILKDEFGLKVEGDHIIIPRNTYKQINEYAYEALEALGTPSYVEEIAEKVKELYPQTNFTHAGIRSSLKREYGFVPIGRSSNFGLKKWESTVENFKGGTIRDIVKEFLQQQQRPQTLQQVTTYLLQYRPHTNSKSVLTNLKAEASDTFEFFQNSLIGLKGVNYPEEYGLVVEQPVKKRTWEENYQAMSEFVRTYNRLPLSSDKIPQAIVLYRWMSVQRNLIKNGRVSGEKQALFHALINQNYENITS
;
A
#
# COMPACT_ATOMS: atom_id res chain seq x y z
N MET A 1 58.87 -14.32 33.24
CA MET A 1 59.22 -15.23 32.13
C MET A 1 60.46 -14.69 31.45
N GLN A 2 61.44 -15.52 31.10
CA GLN A 2 62.67 -15.06 30.44
C GLN A 2 62.37 -14.65 28.99
N ILE A 3 63.05 -13.63 28.46
CA ILE A 3 62.83 -13.17 27.07
C ILE A 3 63.16 -14.28 26.05
N LYS A 4 64.13 -15.14 26.36
CA LYS A 4 64.43 -16.35 25.56
C LYS A 4 63.26 -17.33 25.50
N GLU A 5 62.52 -17.50 26.59
CA GLU A 5 61.33 -18.36 26.63
C GLU A 5 60.19 -17.76 25.80
N LEU A 6 60.01 -16.43 25.86
CA LEU A 6 59.02 -15.74 25.05
C LEU A 6 59.30 -15.89 23.55
N LEU A 7 60.57 -15.85 23.14
CA LEU A 7 60.95 -16.11 21.75
C LEU A 7 60.70 -17.57 21.38
N LYS A 8 61.14 -18.52 22.22
CA LYS A 8 60.97 -19.96 21.99
C LYS A 8 59.50 -20.34 21.81
N ASN A 9 58.61 -19.70 22.58
CA ASN A 9 57.17 -19.93 22.55
C ASN A 9 56.44 -19.01 21.56
N ASN A 10 57.16 -18.38 20.62
CA ASN A 10 56.63 -17.48 19.59
C ASN A 10 55.77 -16.31 20.12
N LYS A 11 55.93 -15.92 21.40
CA LYS A 11 55.19 -14.79 22.00
C LYS A 11 55.77 -13.44 21.57
N ILE A 12 57.04 -13.43 21.14
CA ILE A 12 57.71 -12.29 20.52
C ILE A 12 58.43 -12.71 19.25
N SER A 13 58.62 -11.77 18.33
CA SER A 13 59.44 -11.97 17.14
C SER A 13 60.94 -11.89 17.47
N LEU A 14 61.78 -12.44 16.58
CA LEU A 14 63.24 -12.32 16.68
C LEU A 14 63.69 -10.85 16.73
N ARG A 15 62.98 -9.96 16.03
CA ARG A 15 63.26 -8.51 16.07
C ARG A 15 63.02 -7.94 17.46
N THR A 16 61.90 -8.28 18.09
CA THR A 16 61.57 -7.84 19.45
C THR A 16 62.51 -8.46 20.48
N TYR A 17 62.88 -9.73 20.31
CA TYR A 17 63.95 -10.34 21.11
C TYR A 17 65.25 -9.55 21.02
N ASN A 18 65.70 -9.21 19.81
CA ASN A 18 66.93 -8.43 19.62
C ASN A 18 66.82 -7.03 20.25
N ILE A 19 65.66 -6.38 20.15
CA ILE A 19 65.40 -5.10 20.84
C ILE A 19 65.54 -5.26 22.35
N CYS A 20 64.92 -6.29 22.94
CA CYS A 20 65.05 -6.56 24.38
C CYS A 20 66.52 -6.79 24.77
N MET A 21 67.28 -7.55 23.97
CA MET A 21 68.71 -7.78 24.23
C MET A 21 69.55 -6.50 24.09
N GLU A 22 69.27 -5.65 23.09
CA GLU A 22 69.92 -4.34 22.91
C GLU A 22 69.63 -3.39 24.07
N GLN A 23 68.41 -3.43 24.62
CA GLN A 23 67.97 -2.65 25.79
C GLN A 23 68.32 -3.30 27.14
N GLN A 24 69.01 -4.45 27.13
CA GLN A 24 69.34 -5.23 28.35
C GLN A 24 68.11 -5.69 29.16
N TRP A 25 66.97 -5.91 28.51
CA TRP A 25 65.79 -6.53 29.10
C TRP A 25 65.88 -8.05 28.96
N HIS A 26 66.15 -8.74 30.06
CA HIS A 26 66.35 -10.19 30.08
C HIS A 26 65.07 -10.95 30.50
N SER A 27 64.12 -10.25 31.11
CA SER A 27 62.84 -10.78 31.55
C SER A 27 61.64 -9.94 31.09
N SER A 28 60.46 -10.55 31.10
CA SER A 28 59.17 -9.85 30.93
C SER A 28 58.96 -8.73 31.97
N GLU A 29 59.57 -8.86 33.15
CA GLU A 29 59.48 -7.85 34.20
C GLU A 29 60.29 -6.61 33.85
N ASP A 30 61.44 -6.76 33.17
CA ASP A 30 62.25 -5.62 32.70
C ASP A 30 61.47 -4.77 31.69
N ILE A 31 60.75 -5.43 30.77
CA ILE A 31 59.86 -4.75 29.81
C ILE A 31 58.73 -4.01 30.54
N ARG A 32 58.15 -4.63 31.57
CA ARG A 32 57.06 -4.05 32.35
C ARG A 32 57.54 -2.86 33.19
N ASN A 33 58.72 -2.98 33.80
CA ASN A 33 59.34 -1.90 34.56
C ASN A 33 59.62 -0.68 33.69
N TYR A 34 60.21 -0.90 32.52
CA TYR A 34 60.43 0.17 31.55
C TYR A 34 59.09 0.83 31.13
N TYR A 35 58.08 0.03 30.79
CA TYR A 35 56.78 0.57 30.43
C TYR A 35 56.11 1.32 31.58
N ASN A 36 56.28 0.87 32.82
CA ASN A 36 55.71 1.52 33.98
C ASN A 36 56.34 2.89 34.24
N GLU A 37 57.63 3.04 33.96
CA GLU A 37 58.41 4.27 34.10
C GLU A 37 58.11 5.27 32.96
N TYR A 38 58.12 4.83 31.71
CA TYR A 38 58.05 5.71 30.54
C TYR A 38 56.68 5.77 29.85
N LYS A 39 55.77 4.82 30.16
CA LYS A 39 54.41 4.68 29.58
C LYS A 39 54.33 4.52 28.05
N HIS A 40 55.46 4.38 27.37
CA HIS A 40 55.56 4.09 25.93
C HIS A 40 56.89 3.39 25.61
N PHE A 41 57.04 2.90 24.38
CA PHE A 41 58.33 2.41 23.84
C PHE A 41 58.83 3.26 22.65
N ASP A 42 58.29 4.47 22.49
CA ASP A 42 58.71 5.39 21.44
C ASP A 42 60.18 5.81 21.61
N GLY A 43 60.89 5.97 20.49
CA GLY A 43 62.32 6.32 20.48
C GLY A 43 63.29 5.15 20.57
N ILE A 44 62.81 3.92 20.83
CA ILE A 44 63.66 2.73 20.83
C ILE A 44 64.12 2.39 19.42
N LYS A 45 65.45 2.33 19.24
CA LYS A 45 66.07 2.00 17.95
C LYS A 45 65.56 0.65 17.45
N ASN A 46 65.25 0.57 16.16
CA ASN A 46 64.70 -0.61 15.51
C ASN A 46 63.32 -1.10 16.04
N CYS A 47 62.65 -0.38 16.94
CA CYS A 47 61.31 -0.72 17.40
C CYS A 47 60.25 -0.28 16.37
N GLY A 48 59.89 -1.21 15.47
CA GLY A 48 58.80 -0.99 14.52
C GLY A 48 57.42 -1.27 15.15
N LYS A 49 56.35 -0.92 14.43
CA LYS A 49 54.95 -1.08 14.90
C LYS A 49 54.62 -2.48 15.49
N ARG A 50 55.14 -3.55 14.88
CA ARG A 50 54.93 -4.92 15.37
C ARG A 50 55.68 -5.19 16.69
N SER A 51 56.92 -4.73 16.81
CA SER A 51 57.70 -4.90 18.04
C SER A 51 57.13 -4.08 19.18
N MET A 52 56.66 -2.87 18.88
CA MET A 52 55.89 -2.03 19.80
C MET A 52 54.66 -2.78 20.35
N GLU A 53 53.84 -3.35 19.47
CA GLU A 53 52.65 -4.12 19.88
C GLU A 53 53.02 -5.36 20.74
N GLU A 54 54.11 -6.06 20.40
CA GLU A 54 54.61 -7.21 21.16
C GLU A 54 55.09 -6.80 22.56
N LEU A 55 55.82 -5.69 22.70
CA LEU A 55 56.28 -5.15 23.99
C LEU A 55 55.11 -4.66 24.85
N MET A 56 54.20 -3.87 24.28
CA MET A 56 52.99 -3.38 24.96
C MET A 56 52.13 -4.52 25.50
N ARG A 57 52.01 -5.62 24.75
CA ARG A 57 51.28 -6.80 25.19
C ARG A 57 51.92 -7.44 26.42
N ILE A 58 53.24 -7.53 26.48
CA ILE A 58 53.95 -8.10 27.64
C ILE A 58 53.81 -7.21 28.86
N SER A 59 53.83 -5.90 28.68
CA SER A 59 53.71 -4.93 29.78
C SER A 59 52.34 -4.91 30.45
N SER A 60 51.30 -5.41 29.77
CA SER A 60 49.95 -5.48 30.32
C SER A 60 49.88 -6.30 31.62
N SER A 61 49.02 -5.87 32.54
CA SER A 61 48.83 -6.54 33.84
C SER A 61 48.25 -7.94 33.70
N ASP A 62 47.39 -8.16 32.70
CA ASP A 62 46.70 -9.42 32.38
C ASP A 62 47.52 -10.37 31.49
N PHE A 63 48.78 -10.06 31.17
CA PHE A 63 49.63 -10.89 30.31
C PHE A 63 49.80 -12.32 30.83
N PHE A 64 50.10 -12.47 32.13
CA PHE A 64 50.33 -13.79 32.74
C PHE A 64 49.03 -14.58 32.89
N ASP A 65 47.93 -13.93 33.22
CA ASP A 65 46.61 -14.57 33.31
C ASP A 65 46.20 -15.13 31.94
N ARG A 66 46.43 -14.37 30.86
CA ARG A 66 46.20 -14.83 29.48
C ARG A 66 47.09 -16.00 29.09
N LEU A 67 48.37 -15.99 29.48
CA LEU A 67 49.28 -17.12 29.24
C LEU A 67 48.82 -18.39 29.96
N GLN A 68 48.41 -18.28 31.22
CA GLN A 68 47.90 -19.41 31.99
C GLN A 68 46.61 -19.98 31.40
N GLN A 69 45.70 -19.11 30.94
CA GLN A 69 44.47 -19.54 30.26
C GLN A 69 44.76 -20.26 28.93
N GLU A 70 45.70 -19.75 28.13
CA GLU A 70 46.13 -20.40 26.88
C GLU A 70 46.73 -21.79 27.15
N ASP A 71 47.59 -21.91 28.17
CA ASP A 71 48.20 -23.18 28.57
C ASP A 71 47.16 -24.20 29.10
N MET A 72 46.17 -23.72 29.88
CA MET A 72 45.08 -24.57 30.38
C MET A 72 44.21 -25.09 29.24
N LEU A 73 43.82 -24.21 28.31
CA LEU A 73 43.02 -24.57 27.13
C LEU A 73 43.75 -25.59 26.26
N HIS A 74 45.07 -25.41 26.09
CA HIS A 74 45.90 -26.34 25.33
C HIS A 74 45.91 -27.75 25.95
N LYS A 75 46.14 -27.85 27.28
CA LYS A 75 46.11 -29.12 28.00
C LYS A 75 44.74 -29.82 27.90
N GLN A 76 43.66 -29.06 28.07
CA GLN A 76 42.29 -29.58 27.95
C GLN A 76 42.00 -30.11 26.55
N LEU A 77 42.43 -29.39 25.52
CA LEU A 77 42.23 -29.81 24.13
C LEU A 77 42.99 -31.11 23.82
N LEU A 78 44.25 -31.22 24.25
CA LEU A 78 45.04 -32.45 24.08
C LEU A 78 44.42 -33.64 24.81
N SER A 79 43.92 -33.46 26.03
CA SER A 79 43.19 -34.52 26.72
C SER A 79 41.89 -34.89 26.01
N SER A 80 41.20 -33.91 25.43
CA SER A 80 39.95 -34.14 24.69
C SER A 80 40.20 -35.05 23.49
N PHE A 81 41.24 -34.81 22.70
CA PHE A 81 41.59 -35.67 21.55
C PHE A 81 41.80 -37.15 21.92
N GLN A 82 42.31 -37.42 23.14
CA GLN A 82 42.55 -38.77 23.64
C GLN A 82 41.27 -39.47 24.11
N THR A 83 40.23 -38.72 24.50
CA THR A 83 38.99 -39.27 25.09
C THR A 83 37.82 -39.36 24.11
N LEU A 84 37.93 -38.79 22.90
CA LEU A 84 36.85 -38.77 21.91
C LEU A 84 36.43 -40.17 21.43
N VAL A 85 35.13 -40.48 21.59
CA VAL A 85 34.50 -41.71 21.05
C VAL A 85 34.13 -41.57 19.56
N PRO A 86 33.89 -42.67 18.81
CA PRO A 86 33.61 -42.61 17.37
C PRO A 86 32.48 -41.65 16.97
N LEU A 87 31.35 -41.66 17.68
CA LEU A 87 30.21 -40.79 17.38
C LEU A 87 30.55 -39.30 17.57
N GLN A 88 31.32 -38.96 18.62
CA GLN A 88 31.80 -37.60 18.85
C GLN A 88 32.76 -37.15 17.74
N ARG A 89 33.66 -38.03 17.30
CA ARG A 89 34.59 -37.75 16.18
C ARG A 89 33.83 -37.44 14.89
N GLU A 90 32.82 -38.25 14.57
CA GLU A 90 31.98 -38.05 13.37
C GLU A 90 31.26 -36.69 13.39
N ILE A 91 30.75 -36.28 14.55
CA ILE A 91 30.06 -34.99 14.71
C ILE A 91 31.01 -33.82 14.61
N ILE A 92 32.19 -33.94 15.22
CA ILE A 92 33.23 -32.92 15.12
C ILE A 92 33.71 -32.78 13.66
N ASP A 93 33.91 -33.90 12.96
CA ASP A 93 34.23 -33.88 11.53
C ASP A 93 33.14 -33.19 10.70
N SER A 94 31.87 -33.51 10.96
CA SER A 94 30.72 -32.90 10.29
C SER A 94 30.66 -31.38 10.54
N TYR A 95 30.88 -30.96 11.80
CA TYR A 95 30.95 -29.56 12.18
C TYR A 95 32.10 -28.85 11.48
N ILE A 96 33.29 -29.44 11.48
CA ILE A 96 34.48 -28.95 10.79
C ILE A 96 34.18 -28.72 9.31
N GLN A 97 33.62 -29.70 8.60
CA GLN A 97 33.27 -29.56 7.19
C GLN A 97 32.26 -28.42 6.96
N MET A 98 31.24 -28.32 7.81
CA MET A 98 30.23 -27.26 7.74
C MET A 98 30.86 -25.87 7.93
N ILE A 99 31.63 -25.64 8.99
CA ILE A 99 32.22 -24.31 9.21
C ILE A 99 33.27 -23.98 8.16
N THR A 100 34.00 -24.97 7.62
CA THR A 100 34.96 -24.79 6.52
C THR A 100 34.26 -24.33 5.24
N THR A 101 33.15 -24.98 4.89
CA THR A 101 32.37 -24.63 3.68
C THR A 101 31.71 -23.26 3.80
N SER A 102 31.41 -22.80 5.01
CA SER A 102 30.85 -21.48 5.30
C SER A 102 31.86 -20.33 5.24
N LEU A 103 33.16 -20.61 5.09
CA LEU A 103 34.20 -19.58 5.05
C LEU A 103 34.12 -18.70 3.80
N PRO A 104 34.56 -17.43 3.88
CA PRO A 104 34.70 -16.57 2.70
C PRO A 104 35.58 -17.25 1.63
N PRO A 105 35.28 -17.08 0.32
CA PRO A 105 35.98 -17.78 -0.75
C PRO A 105 37.51 -17.66 -0.69
N ARG A 106 38.03 -16.50 -0.29
CA ARG A 106 39.47 -16.26 -0.13
C ARG A 106 40.12 -17.09 0.97
N LEU A 107 39.42 -17.30 2.09
CA LEU A 107 39.91 -18.08 3.23
C LEU A 107 39.79 -19.57 2.93
N LYS A 108 38.65 -19.98 2.36
CA LYS A 108 38.42 -21.35 1.90
C LYS A 108 39.49 -21.78 0.89
N ASN A 109 39.73 -20.99 -0.16
CA ASN A 109 40.77 -21.30 -1.15
C ASN A 109 42.18 -21.42 -0.53
N THR A 110 42.49 -20.58 0.47
CA THR A 110 43.77 -20.69 1.18
C THR A 110 43.88 -21.97 2.00
N LEU A 111 42.79 -22.37 2.67
CA LEU A 111 42.75 -23.62 3.43
C LEU A 111 42.80 -24.83 2.49
N ASP A 112 42.06 -24.82 1.38
CA ASP A 112 42.05 -25.91 0.40
C ASP A 112 43.43 -26.10 -0.25
N MET A 113 44.21 -25.03 -0.43
CA MET A 113 45.60 -25.12 -0.86
C MET A 113 46.52 -25.81 0.15
N TYR A 114 46.23 -25.67 1.45
CA TYR A 114 47.06 -26.21 2.52
C TYR A 114 46.61 -27.62 2.95
N PHE A 115 45.31 -27.84 3.04
CA PHE A 115 44.64 -29.08 3.40
C PHE A 115 44.06 -29.73 2.13
N THR A 116 44.93 -30.37 1.35
CA THR A 116 44.59 -30.89 0.00
C THR A 116 43.51 -31.96 -0.01
N GLN A 117 43.35 -32.70 1.10
CA GLN A 117 42.28 -33.70 1.27
C GLN A 117 41.03 -33.12 1.98
N GLY A 118 40.96 -31.80 2.13
CA GLY A 118 39.95 -31.12 2.92
C GLY A 118 40.34 -31.04 4.41
N MET A 119 39.66 -30.14 5.12
CA MET A 119 39.86 -29.96 6.55
C MET A 119 39.00 -30.98 7.31
N SER A 120 39.65 -31.88 8.06
CA SER A 120 39.04 -32.89 8.94
C SER A 120 39.57 -32.73 10.37
N LEU A 121 38.96 -33.43 11.34
CA LEU A 121 39.43 -33.51 12.72
C LEU A 121 40.88 -33.98 12.79
N GLN A 122 41.25 -34.99 11.98
CA GLN A 122 42.62 -35.47 11.92
C GLN A 122 43.56 -34.40 11.34
N ALA A 123 43.18 -33.76 10.24
CA ALA A 123 43.99 -32.71 9.63
C ALA A 123 44.16 -31.50 10.58
N PHE A 124 43.12 -31.17 11.34
CA PHE A 124 43.17 -30.14 12.37
C PHE A 124 44.10 -30.53 13.53
N TYR A 125 44.02 -31.77 14.02
CA TYR A 125 44.89 -32.28 15.07
C TYR A 125 46.37 -32.23 14.64
N ASP A 126 46.68 -32.70 13.44
CA ASP A 126 48.03 -32.72 12.88
C ASP A 126 48.56 -31.28 12.74
N PHE A 127 47.76 -30.38 12.16
CA PHE A 127 48.11 -28.96 12.06
C PHE A 127 48.34 -28.32 13.42
N TYR A 128 47.44 -28.56 14.38
CA TYR A 128 47.52 -27.97 15.71
C TYR A 128 48.77 -28.44 16.44
N THR A 129 49.07 -29.74 16.41
CA THR A 129 50.27 -30.32 17.04
C THR A 129 51.55 -29.80 16.39
N GLN A 130 51.61 -29.77 15.06
CA GLN A 130 52.77 -29.22 14.33
C GLN A 130 52.97 -27.71 14.58
N SER A 131 51.87 -26.95 14.77
CA SER A 131 51.93 -25.51 15.05
C SER A 131 52.51 -25.19 16.44
N GLN A 132 52.44 -26.13 17.38
CA GLN A 132 53.08 -26.01 18.69
C GLN A 132 54.58 -26.30 18.60
N GLU A 133 54.99 -27.23 17.72
CA GLU A 133 56.38 -27.59 17.53
C GLU A 133 57.15 -26.57 16.66
N LYS A 134 56.47 -25.95 15.68
CA LYS A 134 57.08 -25.00 14.73
C LYS A 134 56.10 -23.88 14.36
N ALA A 135 56.62 -22.67 14.14
CA ALA A 135 55.84 -21.55 13.63
C ALA A 135 55.41 -21.81 12.16
N ILE A 136 54.23 -22.40 11.95
CA ILE A 136 53.70 -22.66 10.62
C ILE A 136 53.25 -21.34 9.97
N LYS A 137 53.87 -20.99 8.83
CA LYS A 137 53.41 -19.90 7.96
C LYS A 137 52.59 -20.47 6.80
N ILE A 138 51.28 -20.35 6.87
CA ILE A 138 50.41 -20.65 5.72
C ILE A 138 50.57 -19.52 4.69
N ARG A 139 51.10 -19.83 3.50
CA ARG A 139 51.32 -18.85 2.43
C ARG A 139 49.98 -18.29 1.94
N GLY A 140 49.90 -16.97 1.71
CA GLY A 140 48.70 -16.29 1.18
C GLY A 140 47.82 -15.57 2.22
N ILE A 141 48.18 -15.62 3.51
CA ILE A 141 47.42 -14.96 4.59
C ILE A 141 48.04 -13.61 4.97
N GLY A 142 47.33 -12.53 4.65
CA GLY A 142 47.62 -11.18 5.16
C GLY A 142 47.04 -10.96 6.56
N ARG A 143 47.42 -9.84 7.21
CA ARG A 143 47.12 -9.53 8.63
C ARG A 143 45.65 -9.65 9.04
N ARG A 144 44.70 -9.30 8.17
CA ARG A 144 43.25 -9.41 8.42
C ARG A 144 42.76 -10.86 8.35
N ASN A 145 43.30 -11.64 7.41
CA ASN A 145 42.95 -13.05 7.24
C ASN A 145 43.47 -13.91 8.41
N THR A 146 44.53 -13.47 9.11
CA THR A 146 45.06 -14.16 10.29
C THR A 146 44.06 -14.15 11.45
N LEU A 147 43.37 -13.03 11.69
CA LEU A 147 42.37 -12.94 12.75
C LEU A 147 41.18 -13.86 12.47
N ASP A 148 40.68 -13.85 11.23
CA ASP A 148 39.56 -14.69 10.81
C ASP A 148 39.92 -16.19 10.88
N LEU A 149 41.17 -16.56 10.57
CA LEU A 149 41.68 -17.93 10.74
C LEU A 149 41.81 -18.35 12.20
N ASN A 150 42.29 -17.47 13.07
CA ASN A 150 42.37 -17.77 14.50
C ASN A 150 40.98 -18.01 15.07
N ILE A 151 40.01 -17.16 14.74
CA ILE A 151 38.61 -17.34 15.13
C ILE A 151 38.07 -18.68 14.63
N TYR A 152 38.34 -19.02 13.37
CA TYR A 152 37.95 -20.30 12.79
C TYR A 152 38.55 -21.50 13.55
N PHE A 153 39.84 -21.47 13.84
CA PHE A 153 40.49 -22.55 14.58
C PHE A 153 40.04 -22.62 16.04
N ASP A 154 39.84 -21.48 16.70
CA ASP A 154 39.36 -21.44 18.08
C ASP A 154 37.97 -22.06 18.21
N LYS A 155 37.06 -21.79 17.25
CA LYS A 155 35.76 -22.47 17.21
C LYS A 155 35.87 -23.99 17.17
N ILE A 156 36.86 -24.53 16.46
CA ILE A 156 37.09 -25.97 16.39
C ILE A 156 37.60 -26.48 17.74
N LYS A 157 38.56 -25.79 18.35
CA LYS A 157 39.11 -26.15 19.68
C LYS A 157 38.02 -26.21 20.74
N TYR A 158 37.21 -25.16 20.84
CA TYR A 158 36.14 -25.09 21.83
C TYR A 158 35.11 -26.19 21.56
N PHE A 159 34.69 -26.40 20.31
CA PHE A 159 33.73 -27.44 19.98
C PHE A 159 34.22 -28.84 20.35
N ILE A 160 35.50 -29.15 20.09
CA ILE A 160 36.11 -30.43 20.51
C ILE A 160 36.03 -30.61 22.02
N ILE A 161 36.41 -29.58 22.79
CA ILE A 161 36.41 -29.63 24.25
C ILE A 161 34.99 -29.90 24.78
N GLU A 162 33.99 -29.20 24.25
CA GLU A 162 32.61 -29.31 24.75
C GLU A 162 31.96 -30.64 24.38
N ILE A 163 32.12 -31.07 23.13
CA ILE A 163 31.64 -32.39 22.70
C ILE A 163 32.30 -33.51 23.50
N SER A 164 33.59 -33.39 23.84
CA SER A 164 34.29 -34.40 24.64
C SER A 164 33.70 -34.59 26.06
N LYS A 165 33.02 -33.57 26.60
CA LYS A 165 32.36 -33.64 27.93
C LYS A 165 31.02 -34.37 27.88
N VAL A 166 30.38 -34.44 26.72
CA VAL A 166 29.06 -35.05 26.57
C VAL A 166 29.20 -36.57 26.49
N LYS A 167 28.74 -37.27 27.53
CA LYS A 167 28.83 -38.74 27.62
C LYS A 167 27.59 -39.48 27.12
N ASP A 168 26.48 -38.77 26.95
CA ASP A 168 25.16 -39.32 26.62
C ASP A 168 24.95 -39.37 25.09
N PRO A 169 24.84 -40.55 24.47
CA PRO A 169 24.73 -40.71 23.02
C PRO A 169 23.49 -40.05 22.38
N ASP A 170 22.37 -40.00 23.10
CA ASP A 170 21.12 -39.41 22.56
C ASP A 170 21.23 -37.88 22.50
N LYS A 171 21.85 -37.27 23.51
CA LYS A 171 22.18 -35.83 23.49
C LYS A 171 23.16 -35.51 22.36
N ILE A 172 24.13 -36.39 22.11
CA ILE A 172 25.10 -36.25 21.03
C ILE A 172 24.40 -36.29 19.64
N MET A 173 23.40 -37.15 19.44
CA MET A 173 22.55 -37.19 18.24
C MET A 173 21.73 -35.90 18.06
N VAL A 174 21.10 -35.40 19.12
CA VAL A 174 20.37 -34.11 19.09
C VAL A 174 21.32 -32.96 18.71
N PHE A 175 22.55 -32.94 19.23
CA PHE A 175 23.57 -31.97 18.83
C PHE A 175 23.98 -32.11 17.36
N LYS A 176 24.08 -33.33 16.82
CA LYS A 176 24.35 -33.57 15.39
C LYS A 176 23.25 -32.95 14.51
N GLU A 177 21.99 -33.20 14.84
CA GLU A 177 20.85 -32.64 14.11
C GLU A 177 20.80 -31.11 14.20
N MET A 178 21.14 -30.53 15.35
CA MET A 178 21.23 -29.09 15.56
C MET A 178 22.41 -28.45 14.79
N CYS A 179 23.59 -29.06 14.81
CA CYS A 179 24.78 -28.54 14.14
C CYS A 179 24.65 -28.64 12.61
N VAL A 180 24.24 -29.80 12.07
CA VAL A 180 24.16 -30.05 10.62
C VAL A 180 23.08 -29.19 9.94
N ASN A 181 21.99 -28.86 10.63
CA ASN A 181 20.88 -28.09 10.05
C ASN A 181 20.96 -26.56 10.26
N GLN A 182 21.74 -26.05 11.22
CA GLN A 182 21.56 -24.65 11.67
C GLN A 182 22.83 -23.82 11.87
N ASN A 183 24.02 -24.31 11.50
CA ASN A 183 25.25 -23.49 11.52
C ASN A 183 25.50 -22.82 12.89
N ILE A 184 25.30 -23.59 13.96
CA ILE A 184 25.21 -23.07 15.33
C ILE A 184 26.62 -22.84 15.91
N TYR A 185 26.89 -21.56 16.19
CA TYR A 185 27.94 -21.04 17.06
C TYR A 185 27.70 -21.48 18.53
N PRO A 186 28.70 -21.47 19.42
CA PRO A 186 28.53 -21.96 20.78
C PRO A 186 27.47 -21.13 21.53
N ILE A 187 26.29 -21.75 21.71
CA ILE A 187 25.16 -21.28 22.53
C ILE A 187 25.58 -21.06 23.99
N GLU A 188 26.70 -21.65 24.39
CA GLU A 188 27.26 -21.67 25.74
C GLU A 188 27.57 -20.29 26.32
N ASN A 189 27.65 -19.24 25.48
CA ASN A 189 27.91 -17.87 25.93
C ASN A 189 26.64 -17.05 26.17
N ILE A 190 25.43 -17.59 25.96
CA ILE A 190 24.18 -16.87 26.27
C ILE A 190 23.86 -17.06 27.76
N PRO A 191 23.75 -15.98 28.55
CA PRO A 191 23.46 -16.10 29.98
C PRO A 191 22.17 -16.87 30.26
N THR A 192 22.16 -17.69 31.31
CA THR A 192 20.99 -18.51 31.68
C THR A 192 19.77 -17.64 32.02
N GLU A 193 20.00 -16.43 32.50
CA GLU A 193 18.96 -15.44 32.78
C GLU A 193 18.25 -14.98 31.50
N VAL A 194 18.97 -14.91 30.37
CA VAL A 194 18.42 -14.54 29.06
C VAL A 194 17.58 -15.68 28.51
N THR A 195 18.08 -16.91 28.59
CA THR A 195 17.38 -18.09 28.05
C THR A 195 16.08 -18.40 28.82
N ARG A 196 16.04 -18.17 30.14
CA ARG A 196 14.83 -18.29 30.97
C ARG A 196 13.69 -17.34 30.58
N LEU A 197 14.00 -16.24 29.90
CA LEU A 197 13.01 -15.27 29.43
C LEU A 197 12.46 -15.60 28.03
N GLY A 198 12.88 -16.73 27.44
CA GLY A 198 12.35 -17.25 26.19
C GLY A 198 13.08 -16.80 24.94
N PHE A 199 12.73 -17.39 23.80
CA PHE A 199 13.47 -17.21 22.54
C PHE A 199 13.43 -15.77 21.99
N PHE A 200 12.39 -14.98 22.29
CA PHE A 200 12.38 -13.56 21.94
C PHE A 200 13.47 -12.78 22.68
N LYS A 201 13.72 -13.08 23.97
CA LYS A 201 14.79 -12.43 24.72
C LYS A 201 16.16 -12.83 24.23
N VAL A 202 16.30 -14.09 23.80
CA VAL A 202 17.51 -14.54 23.09
C VAL A 202 17.73 -13.73 21.82
N VAL A 203 16.71 -13.53 20.98
CA VAL A 203 16.85 -12.67 19.78
C VAL A 203 17.29 -11.25 20.17
N ASP A 204 16.67 -10.65 21.18
CA ASP A 204 17.05 -9.31 21.67
C ASP A 204 18.52 -9.25 22.12
N TYR A 205 18.98 -10.26 22.84
CA TYR A 205 20.38 -10.39 23.23
C TYR A 205 21.32 -10.48 22.02
N LEU A 206 20.98 -11.27 21.00
CA LEU A 206 21.78 -11.41 19.78
C LEU A 206 21.80 -10.13 18.93
N LEU A 207 20.76 -9.28 19.03
CA LEU A 207 20.70 -7.98 18.35
C LEU A 207 21.47 -6.87 19.06
N THR A 208 21.68 -7.00 20.37
CA THR A 208 22.24 -5.94 21.22
C THR A 208 23.66 -6.24 21.68
N THR A 209 24.14 -7.48 21.52
CA THR A 209 25.48 -7.91 21.91
C THR A 209 26.27 -8.48 20.73
N PRO A 210 27.61 -8.42 20.75
CA PRO A 210 28.44 -8.94 19.66
C PRO A 210 28.48 -10.48 19.57
N ALA A 211 27.49 -11.17 20.14
CA ALA A 211 27.36 -12.62 20.13
C ALA A 211 27.10 -13.17 18.71
N LEU A 212 26.31 -12.47 17.89
CA LEU A 212 25.96 -12.93 16.54
C LEU A 212 26.35 -11.97 15.40
N PHE A 213 26.34 -10.67 15.71
CA PHE A 213 26.62 -9.59 14.77
C PHE A 213 27.78 -8.75 15.27
N ASP A 214 28.60 -8.22 14.37
CA ASP A 214 29.65 -7.29 14.77
C ASP A 214 29.05 -5.97 15.32
N GLU A 215 29.81 -5.26 16.14
CA GLU A 215 29.37 -3.99 16.73
C GLU A 215 28.91 -2.96 15.69
N GLY A 216 29.48 -2.99 14.48
CA GLY A 216 29.09 -2.10 13.39
C GLY A 216 27.65 -2.35 12.94
N LYS A 217 27.28 -3.63 12.76
CA LYS A 217 25.90 -4.03 12.44
C LYS A 217 24.93 -3.73 13.58
N ILE A 218 25.31 -4.00 14.83
CA ILE A 218 24.46 -3.71 16.01
C ILE A 218 24.11 -2.22 16.08
N LYS A 219 25.09 -1.34 15.92
CA LYS A 219 24.88 0.13 15.89
C LYS A 219 23.97 0.59 14.74
N LEU A 220 23.83 -0.22 13.69
CA LEU A 220 22.99 0.07 12.53
C LEU A 220 21.54 -0.38 12.74
N PHE A 221 21.27 -1.40 13.57
CA PHE A 221 19.92 -1.96 13.76
C PHE A 221 18.89 -0.92 14.22
N SER A 222 19.21 -0.17 15.27
CA SER A 222 18.33 0.89 15.80
C SER A 222 18.10 2.07 14.85
N LYS A 223 18.91 2.19 13.79
CA LYS A 223 18.82 3.29 12.81
C LYS A 223 18.14 2.85 11.52
N ALA A 224 18.41 1.62 11.07
CA ALA A 224 18.06 1.13 9.75
C ALA A 224 16.85 0.17 9.74
N PHE A 225 16.35 -0.22 10.91
CA PHE A 225 15.26 -1.19 11.05
C PHE A 225 14.20 -0.73 12.06
N ARG A 226 13.00 -1.32 11.97
CA ARG A 226 11.85 -1.11 12.85
C ARG A 226 11.62 -2.35 13.73
N PHE A 227 12.68 -2.79 14.41
CA PHE A 227 12.57 -3.93 15.32
C PHE A 227 11.82 -3.56 16.60
N TYR A 228 11.92 -2.32 17.07
CA TYR A 228 11.34 -1.87 18.34
C TYR A 228 10.25 -0.79 18.17
N GLN A 229 9.24 -0.79 19.04
CA GLN A 229 8.01 0.03 18.94
C GLN A 229 8.23 1.55 18.89
N TYR A 230 9.37 2.05 19.41
CA TYR A 230 9.70 3.49 19.47
C TYR A 230 10.88 3.87 18.57
N THR A 231 11.14 3.08 17.53
CA THR A 231 12.26 3.36 16.62
C THR A 231 11.86 4.43 15.60
N THR A 232 12.44 5.63 15.71
CA THR A 232 12.23 6.72 14.74
C THR A 232 12.77 6.38 13.35
N GLY A 233 13.89 5.65 13.29
CA GLY A 233 14.55 5.27 12.04
C GLY A 233 15.16 6.48 11.31
N LEU A 234 16.21 6.26 10.52
CA LEU A 234 16.93 7.32 9.80
C LEU A 234 16.97 7.06 8.29
N LYS A 235 17.07 8.13 7.50
CA LYS A 235 17.28 7.99 6.05
C LYS A 235 18.66 7.38 5.80
N LEU A 236 18.79 6.55 4.76
CA LEU A 236 20.06 5.89 4.42
C LEU A 236 21.24 6.86 4.29
N ARG A 237 21.00 8.08 3.78
CA ARG A 237 22.00 9.14 3.67
C ARG A 237 22.48 9.65 5.04
N GLU A 238 21.59 9.76 6.01
CA GLU A 238 21.91 10.19 7.39
C GLU A 238 22.70 9.10 8.12
N ILE A 239 22.28 7.84 7.97
CA ILE A 239 23.02 6.69 8.52
C ILE A 239 24.43 6.65 7.92
N GLY A 240 24.55 6.81 6.60
CA GLY A 240 25.83 6.84 5.92
C GLY A 240 26.78 7.93 6.45
N LYS A 241 26.26 9.15 6.69
CA LYS A 241 27.03 10.23 7.32
C LYS A 241 27.49 9.87 8.73
N GLN A 242 26.59 9.37 9.58
CA GLN A 242 26.92 9.03 10.97
C GLN A 242 27.91 7.87 11.10
N MET A 243 27.86 6.92 10.16
CA MET A 243 28.71 5.73 10.17
C MET A 243 29.91 5.83 9.22
N GLN A 244 30.11 6.99 8.57
CA GLN A 244 31.18 7.23 7.59
C GLN A 244 31.23 6.19 6.46
N ILE A 245 30.06 5.79 5.95
CA ILE A 245 29.90 4.85 4.82
C ILE A 245 28.91 5.41 3.79
N THR A 246 28.93 4.88 2.56
CA THR A 246 27.98 5.33 1.53
C THR A 246 26.55 4.87 1.84
N HIS A 247 25.55 5.62 1.37
CA HIS A 247 24.14 5.25 1.51
C HIS A 247 23.84 3.90 0.85
N GLU A 248 24.50 3.61 -0.27
CA GLU A 248 24.41 2.32 -0.96
C GLU A 248 24.99 1.19 -0.12
N ARG A 249 26.10 1.44 0.59
CA ARG A 249 26.65 0.46 1.53
C ARG A 249 25.69 0.17 2.68
N VAL A 250 25.00 1.18 3.20
CA VAL A 250 23.95 0.98 4.22
C VAL A 250 22.82 0.09 3.67
N ARG A 251 22.35 0.34 2.44
CA ARG A 251 21.33 -0.50 1.78
C ARG A 251 21.77 -1.95 1.65
N GLN A 252 23.01 -2.18 1.19
CA GLN A 252 23.57 -3.54 1.07
C GLN A 252 23.64 -4.25 2.42
N ILE A 253 24.08 -3.56 3.47
CA ILE A 253 24.13 -4.12 4.83
C ILE A 253 22.72 -4.50 5.29
N ARG A 254 21.69 -3.68 5.04
CA ARG A 254 20.31 -4.01 5.44
C ARG A 254 19.83 -5.32 4.83
N ASN A 255 20.00 -5.47 3.51
CA ASN A 255 19.59 -6.68 2.82
C ASN A 255 20.41 -7.89 3.29
N GLN A 256 21.71 -7.72 3.52
CA GLN A 256 22.56 -8.78 4.05
C GLN A 256 22.12 -9.21 5.45
N VAL A 257 21.71 -8.28 6.32
CA VAL A 257 21.25 -8.60 7.69
C VAL A 257 19.99 -9.45 7.68
N ILE A 258 19.02 -9.18 6.79
CA ILE A 258 17.84 -10.04 6.65
C ILE A 258 18.24 -11.45 6.22
N CYS A 259 19.14 -11.59 5.22
CA CYS A 259 19.68 -12.88 4.83
C CYS A 259 20.44 -13.57 5.98
N ASP A 260 21.20 -12.80 6.76
CA ASP A 260 21.94 -13.31 7.92
C ASP A 260 20.96 -13.81 9.00
N PHE A 261 19.81 -13.16 9.22
CA PHE A 261 18.80 -13.64 10.17
C PHE A 261 18.25 -15.01 9.81
N PHE A 262 17.81 -15.21 8.57
CA PHE A 262 17.31 -16.53 8.14
C PHE A 262 18.37 -17.63 8.26
N LYS A 263 19.65 -17.28 8.08
CA LYS A 263 20.77 -18.24 8.18
C LYS A 263 21.22 -18.51 9.61
N LYS A 264 21.15 -17.51 10.49
CA LYS A 264 21.80 -17.53 11.80
C LYS A 264 20.84 -17.62 12.99
N LEU A 265 19.63 -17.07 12.87
CA LEU A 265 18.63 -17.14 13.93
C LEU A 265 17.90 -18.48 14.06
N PRO A 266 17.97 -19.49 13.15
CA PRO A 266 17.40 -20.81 13.44
C PRO A 266 17.84 -21.41 14.78
N VAL A 267 19.05 -21.04 15.26
CA VAL A 267 19.57 -21.37 16.61
C VAL A 267 18.56 -21.12 17.73
N ILE A 268 17.63 -20.18 17.57
CA ILE A 268 16.65 -19.86 18.62
C ILE A 268 15.67 -21.00 18.88
N ARG A 269 15.55 -21.97 17.97
CA ARG A 269 14.74 -23.19 18.14
C ARG A 269 15.30 -24.12 19.22
N ALA A 270 16.57 -23.96 19.57
CA ALA A 270 17.21 -24.68 20.67
C ALA A 270 16.67 -24.27 22.06
N PHE A 271 16.12 -23.06 22.17
CA PHE A 271 15.57 -22.56 23.42
C PHE A 271 14.14 -23.03 23.51
N ASN A 272 13.97 -24.16 24.18
CA ASN A 272 12.68 -24.72 24.51
C ASN A 272 11.95 -23.72 25.43
N ASP A 273 10.78 -23.25 25.03
CA ASP A 273 9.87 -22.62 25.98
C ASP A 273 8.40 -22.95 25.70
N ASP A 274 7.64 -22.91 26.79
CA ASP A 274 6.19 -22.97 26.77
C ASP A 274 5.58 -21.59 26.49
N LEU A 275 6.32 -20.60 25.95
CA LEU A 275 5.85 -19.21 25.82
C LEU A 275 4.66 -19.11 24.88
N LEU A 276 4.68 -19.85 23.78
CA LEU A 276 3.54 -19.90 22.86
C LEU A 276 2.31 -20.51 23.54
N THR A 277 2.50 -21.58 24.31
CA THR A 277 1.44 -22.24 25.09
C THR A 277 0.90 -21.34 26.19
N GLN A 278 1.77 -20.70 26.98
CA GLN A 278 1.42 -19.76 28.05
C GLN A 278 0.72 -18.50 27.49
N GLY A 279 1.16 -18.03 26.33
CA GLY A 279 0.54 -16.92 25.59
C GLY A 279 -0.73 -17.30 24.85
N LYS A 280 -1.14 -18.59 24.91
CA LYS A 280 -2.29 -19.15 24.20
C LYS A 280 -2.28 -18.81 22.70
N ILE A 281 -1.09 -18.86 22.08
CA ILE A 281 -0.89 -18.55 20.68
C ILE A 281 -1.19 -19.81 19.88
N ASP A 282 -2.26 -19.78 19.10
CA ASP A 282 -2.59 -20.88 18.20
C ASP A 282 -1.64 -20.87 16.99
N VAL A 283 -0.86 -21.92 16.90
CA VAL A 283 0.05 -22.18 15.77
C VAL A 283 -0.37 -23.41 14.98
N SER A 284 -1.53 -24.01 15.27
CA SER A 284 -1.99 -25.24 14.63
C SER A 284 -2.65 -25.02 13.27
N GLY A 285 -3.22 -23.83 13.04
CA GLY A 285 -3.91 -23.46 11.80
C GLY A 285 -3.02 -23.10 10.61
N ASP A 286 -3.66 -22.69 9.52
CA ASP A 286 -3.00 -22.29 8.26
C ASP A 286 -2.38 -20.89 8.31
N VAL A 287 -2.72 -20.10 9.32
CA VAL A 287 -2.19 -18.76 9.54
C VAL A 287 -1.98 -18.52 11.03
N VAL A 288 -0.91 -17.83 11.40
CA VAL A 288 -0.70 -17.37 12.77
C VAL A 288 -1.28 -15.97 12.91
N THR A 289 -2.13 -15.76 13.92
CA THR A 289 -2.68 -14.45 14.28
C THR A 289 -2.45 -14.16 15.75
N LEU A 290 -2.02 -12.93 16.05
CA LEU A 290 -1.80 -12.42 17.39
C LEU A 290 -2.81 -11.31 17.69
N THR A 291 -3.43 -11.35 18.87
CA THR A 291 -4.21 -10.21 19.37
C THR A 291 -3.28 -9.12 19.91
N PRO A 292 -3.74 -7.85 19.99
CA PRO A 292 -2.95 -6.78 20.61
C PRO A 292 -2.46 -7.14 22.02
N GLU A 293 -3.30 -7.82 22.81
CA GLU A 293 -2.97 -8.27 24.17
C GLU A 293 -1.86 -9.32 24.16
N GLN A 294 -1.88 -10.27 23.22
CA GLN A 294 -0.81 -11.26 23.07
C GLN A 294 0.52 -10.62 22.69
N VAL A 295 0.52 -9.62 21.81
CA VAL A 295 1.72 -8.87 21.43
C VAL A 295 2.32 -8.13 22.63
N VAL A 296 1.47 -7.50 23.44
CA VAL A 296 1.90 -6.84 24.68
C VAL A 296 2.44 -7.86 25.68
N TRP A 297 1.73 -8.97 25.88
CA TRP A 297 2.13 -10.03 26.80
C TRP A 297 3.48 -10.67 26.43
N LEU A 298 3.70 -10.99 25.16
CA LEU A 298 4.96 -11.55 24.66
C LEU A 298 6.15 -10.63 24.99
N ASN A 299 5.99 -9.33 24.74
CA ASN A 299 7.01 -8.33 25.03
C ASN A 299 7.27 -8.19 26.54
N GLN A 300 6.23 -8.18 27.37
CA GLN A 300 6.36 -8.11 28.82
C GLN A 300 7.06 -9.35 29.38
N LYS A 301 6.62 -10.54 28.98
CA LYS A 301 7.17 -11.81 29.45
C LYS A 301 8.63 -11.99 29.05
N SER A 302 8.98 -11.58 27.84
CA SER A 302 10.35 -11.67 27.30
C SER A 302 11.22 -10.46 27.66
N GLN A 303 10.69 -9.44 28.32
CA GLN A 303 11.39 -8.17 28.58
C GLN A 303 11.99 -7.54 27.31
N THR A 304 11.17 -7.47 26.26
CA THR A 304 11.51 -6.87 24.96
C THR A 304 10.55 -5.72 24.63
N GLN A 305 10.84 -4.99 23.56
CA GLN A 305 9.99 -3.90 23.05
C GLN A 305 9.78 -4.02 21.55
N PHE A 306 9.63 -5.26 21.06
CA PHE A 306 9.54 -5.56 19.65
C PHE A 306 8.23 -5.07 19.02
N THR A 307 8.31 -4.65 17.77
CA THR A 307 7.13 -4.41 16.94
C THR A 307 6.44 -5.73 16.63
N GLU A 308 5.12 -5.68 16.41
CA GLU A 308 4.34 -6.87 16.03
C GLU A 308 4.91 -7.55 14.76
N ASN A 309 5.24 -6.76 13.73
CA ASN A 309 5.83 -7.29 12.50
C ASN A 309 7.17 -7.99 12.75
N PHE A 310 7.98 -7.50 13.69
CA PHE A 310 9.22 -8.17 14.03
C PHE A 310 8.99 -9.44 14.86
N ILE A 311 7.95 -9.48 15.69
CA ILE A 311 7.50 -10.69 16.37
C ILE A 311 7.10 -11.78 15.36
N TYR A 312 6.26 -11.45 14.37
CA TYR A 312 5.92 -12.40 13.30
C TYR A 312 7.16 -12.87 12.54
N PHE A 313 8.12 -11.98 12.27
CA PHE A 313 9.37 -12.38 11.62
C PHE A 313 10.16 -13.41 12.44
N ILE A 314 10.28 -13.20 13.76
CA ILE A 314 10.93 -14.16 14.67
C ILE A 314 10.16 -15.48 14.70
N LEU A 315 8.83 -15.43 14.79
CA LEU A 315 7.98 -16.63 14.79
C LEU A 315 8.11 -17.44 13.50
N CYS A 316 8.25 -16.78 12.34
CA CYS A 316 8.53 -17.48 11.08
C CYS A 316 9.80 -18.32 11.17
N ILE A 317 10.86 -17.74 11.74
CA ILE A 317 12.14 -18.43 11.90
C ILE A 317 12.00 -19.57 12.91
N TYR A 318 11.30 -19.36 14.02
CA TYR A 318 11.12 -20.36 15.08
C TYR A 318 10.26 -21.55 14.62
N LEU A 319 9.10 -21.30 14.01
CA LEU A 319 8.08 -22.34 13.77
C LEU A 319 8.33 -23.20 12.53
N GLU A 320 9.17 -22.79 11.59
CA GLU A 320 9.59 -23.49 10.34
C GLU A 320 8.50 -23.90 9.34
N ARG A 321 7.31 -24.31 9.81
CA ARG A 321 6.14 -24.72 9.04
C ARG A 321 5.43 -23.58 8.32
N PHE A 322 5.84 -22.33 8.55
CA PHE A 322 5.23 -21.13 7.97
C PHE A 322 6.20 -20.45 7.01
N GLU A 323 5.63 -19.78 6.01
CA GLU A 323 6.29 -18.87 5.08
C GLU A 323 5.68 -17.47 5.22
N ILE A 324 6.45 -16.47 4.81
CA ILE A 324 6.02 -15.08 4.88
C ILE A 324 5.30 -14.68 3.59
N VAL A 325 4.07 -14.21 3.74
CA VAL A 325 3.39 -13.41 2.73
C VAL A 325 3.57 -11.93 3.10
N GLY A 326 4.06 -11.15 2.13
CA GLY A 326 4.31 -9.72 2.26
C GLY A 326 5.79 -9.34 2.12
N SER A 327 6.06 -8.02 2.13
CA SER A 327 7.42 -7.52 1.93
C SER A 327 8.10 -7.15 3.26
N LEU A 328 9.08 -7.96 3.68
CA LEU A 328 9.97 -7.63 4.82
C LEU A 328 10.60 -6.24 4.71
N SER A 329 10.96 -5.87 3.47
CA SER A 329 11.55 -4.57 3.19
C SER A 329 10.59 -3.42 3.34
N ASP A 330 9.28 -3.64 3.38
CA ASP A 330 8.27 -2.60 3.62
C ASP A 330 7.96 -2.48 5.12
N VAL A 331 7.97 -3.61 5.84
CA VAL A 331 7.53 -3.65 7.24
C VAL A 331 8.66 -3.48 8.26
N LEU A 332 9.84 -4.07 8.02
CA LEU A 332 10.96 -4.06 8.99
C LEU A 332 11.88 -2.83 8.82
N TYR A 333 11.63 -2.02 7.81
CA TYR A 333 12.50 -0.94 7.36
C TYR A 333 11.83 0.42 7.63
N PRO A 334 12.57 1.46 8.05
CA PRO A 334 12.04 2.82 8.04
C PRO A 334 11.74 3.28 6.61
N HIS A 335 10.53 3.79 6.38
CA HIS A 335 10.08 4.31 5.09
C HIS A 335 9.86 5.80 5.15
N PHE A 336 10.34 6.49 4.11
CA PHE A 336 10.18 7.94 3.93
C PHE A 336 9.44 8.28 2.63
N SER A 337 9.11 7.27 1.82
CA SER A 337 8.32 7.39 0.60
C SER A 337 7.65 6.06 0.26
N LYS A 338 6.51 6.11 -0.44
CA LYS A 338 5.83 4.94 -0.98
C LYS A 338 6.41 4.56 -2.34
N LYS A 339 6.55 3.27 -2.62
CA LYS A 339 6.87 2.74 -3.94
C LYS A 339 5.63 2.85 -4.83
N LYS A 340 5.80 3.34 -6.06
CA LYS A 340 4.68 3.60 -6.98
C LYS A 340 4.24 2.39 -7.81
N ASN A 341 5.15 1.42 -8.04
CA ASN A 341 4.92 0.36 -9.02
C ASN A 341 4.49 -0.98 -8.39
N ARG A 342 4.18 -0.99 -7.09
CA ARG A 342 3.70 -2.17 -6.37
C ARG A 342 3.00 -1.76 -5.07
N HIS A 343 2.20 -2.67 -4.52
CA HIS A 343 1.63 -2.52 -3.18
C HIS A 343 2.73 -2.28 -2.14
N ASN A 344 2.45 -1.46 -1.12
CA ASN A 344 3.36 -1.20 -0.01
C ASN A 344 2.78 -1.88 1.23
N TRP A 345 3.37 -3.02 1.61
CA TRP A 345 2.84 -3.88 2.66
C TRP A 345 2.90 -3.19 4.03
N LYS A 346 1.80 -3.24 4.77
CA LYS A 346 1.71 -2.73 6.14
C LYS A 346 2.14 -3.79 7.16
N ARG A 347 1.84 -5.06 6.86
CA ARG A 347 2.12 -6.21 7.72
C ARG A 347 2.74 -7.36 6.93
N ILE A 348 3.22 -8.35 7.67
CA ILE A 348 3.56 -9.66 7.15
C ILE A 348 2.62 -10.69 7.76
N TYR A 349 2.33 -11.73 6.98
CA TYR A 349 1.41 -12.80 7.37
C TYR A 349 2.18 -14.12 7.34
N LEU A 350 2.06 -14.91 8.41
CA LEU A 350 2.69 -16.23 8.49
C LEU A 350 1.71 -17.27 7.99
N VAL A 351 1.99 -17.81 6.81
CA VAL A 351 1.10 -18.72 6.10
C VAL A 351 1.72 -20.10 6.06
N SER A 352 0.94 -21.12 6.38
CA SER A 352 1.41 -22.50 6.41
C SER A 352 2.00 -22.90 5.06
N LYS A 353 3.16 -23.57 5.09
CA LYS A 353 3.81 -24.17 3.92
C LYS A 353 2.92 -25.17 3.18
N VAL A 354 1.88 -25.67 3.84
CA VAL A 354 0.86 -26.55 3.25
C VAL A 354 0.03 -25.81 2.20
N ILE A 355 -0.21 -24.50 2.35
CA ILE A 355 -1.05 -23.73 1.43
C ILE A 355 -0.28 -22.66 0.64
N TYR A 356 0.84 -22.17 1.20
CA TYR A 356 1.65 -21.10 0.61
C TYR A 356 2.00 -21.29 -0.88
N PRO A 357 2.50 -22.45 -1.35
CA PRO A 357 2.97 -22.58 -2.73
C PRO A 357 1.83 -22.70 -3.77
N TYR A 358 0.58 -22.84 -3.32
CA TYR A 358 -0.56 -23.14 -4.19
C TYR A 358 -1.41 -21.91 -4.52
N PHE A 359 -0.96 -20.72 -4.15
CA PHE A 359 -1.67 -19.46 -4.38
C PHE A 359 -0.71 -18.33 -4.77
N ASP A 360 -1.09 -17.55 -5.78
CA ASP A 360 -0.35 -16.36 -6.19
C ASP A 360 -0.70 -15.15 -5.32
N TRP A 361 -0.01 -15.04 -4.17
CA TRP A 361 -0.21 -13.98 -3.19
C TRP A 361 0.05 -12.58 -3.75
N ASP A 362 1.11 -12.41 -4.53
CA ASP A 362 1.50 -11.11 -5.09
C ASP A 362 0.53 -10.69 -6.20
N GLY A 363 0.12 -11.63 -7.07
CA GLY A 363 -0.89 -11.40 -8.10
C GLY A 363 -2.25 -11.01 -7.51
N PHE A 364 -2.70 -11.70 -6.47
CA PHE A 364 -3.95 -11.38 -5.77
C PHE A 364 -3.93 -9.95 -5.20
N VAL A 365 -2.86 -9.57 -4.49
CA VAL A 365 -2.73 -8.23 -3.91
C VAL A 365 -2.61 -7.15 -4.98
N ALA A 366 -1.94 -7.43 -6.09
CA ALA A 366 -1.87 -6.51 -7.23
C ALA A 366 -3.26 -6.29 -7.86
N ASP A 367 -4.04 -7.35 -8.07
CA ASP A 367 -5.41 -7.25 -8.61
C ASP A 367 -6.33 -6.43 -7.71
N ILE A 368 -6.31 -6.66 -6.39
CA ILE A 368 -7.08 -5.87 -5.43
C ILE A 368 -6.64 -4.40 -5.44
N THR A 369 -5.33 -4.14 -5.57
CA THR A 369 -4.83 -2.76 -5.68
C THR A 369 -5.41 -2.07 -6.92
N THR A 370 -5.34 -2.72 -8.09
CA THR A 370 -5.90 -2.19 -9.33
C THR A 370 -7.42 -2.02 -9.28
N LEU A 371 -8.13 -2.97 -8.66
CA LEU A 371 -9.57 -2.91 -8.44
C LEU A 371 -9.97 -1.65 -7.66
N LEU A 372 -9.22 -1.31 -6.61
CA LEU A 372 -9.52 -0.16 -5.74
C LEU A 372 -9.09 1.18 -6.34
N GLU A 373 -8.17 1.18 -7.30
CA GLU A 373 -7.81 2.36 -8.10
C GLU A 373 -8.92 2.72 -9.11
N ALA A 374 -9.72 1.76 -9.55
CA ALA A 374 -10.83 1.99 -10.45
C ALA A 374 -11.96 2.80 -9.78
N LYS A 375 -12.50 3.80 -10.50
CA LYS A 375 -13.58 4.65 -9.98
C LYS A 375 -14.85 3.84 -9.75
N THR A 376 -15.29 3.80 -8.50
CA THR A 376 -16.48 3.11 -8.04
C THR A 376 -17.50 4.12 -7.54
N ALA A 377 -18.64 4.19 -8.23
CA ALA A 377 -19.73 5.14 -7.94
C ALA A 377 -20.69 4.63 -6.84
N LYS A 378 -20.87 3.32 -6.72
CA LYS A 378 -21.73 2.71 -5.69
C LYS A 378 -21.00 1.53 -5.08
N ALA A 379 -21.25 1.27 -3.80
CA ALA A 379 -20.73 0.07 -3.18
C ALA A 379 -21.35 -1.16 -3.87
N TYR A 380 -20.56 -2.21 -4.03
CA TYR A 380 -20.99 -3.46 -4.62
C TYR A 380 -20.25 -4.62 -3.98
N GLU A 381 -20.75 -5.83 -4.20
CA GLU A 381 -20.21 -7.06 -3.64
C GLU A 381 -19.54 -7.89 -4.74
N LEU A 382 -18.46 -8.58 -4.36
CA LEU A 382 -17.76 -9.57 -5.19
C LEU A 382 -17.69 -10.90 -4.45
N SER A 383 -17.74 -12.02 -5.19
CA SER A 383 -17.50 -13.34 -4.59
C SER A 383 -16.03 -13.48 -4.19
N LEU A 384 -15.80 -13.79 -2.91
CA LEU A 384 -14.49 -14.13 -2.36
C LEU A 384 -13.98 -15.41 -2.99
N LYS A 385 -14.84 -16.42 -3.15
CA LYS A 385 -14.52 -17.67 -3.82
C LYS A 385 -14.01 -17.44 -5.23
N ASP A 386 -14.71 -16.65 -6.04
CA ASP A 386 -14.27 -16.39 -7.41
C ASP A 386 -12.94 -15.63 -7.42
N LYS A 387 -12.79 -14.63 -6.53
CA LYS A 387 -11.56 -13.85 -6.40
C LYS A 387 -10.37 -14.69 -5.95
N VAL A 388 -10.51 -15.55 -4.95
CA VAL A 388 -9.44 -16.44 -4.49
C VAL A 388 -9.16 -17.51 -5.55
N SER A 389 -10.20 -18.14 -6.10
CA SER A 389 -10.04 -19.21 -7.09
C SER A 389 -9.28 -18.77 -8.34
N ALA A 390 -9.40 -17.50 -8.74
CA ALA A 390 -8.67 -16.93 -9.87
C ALA A 390 -7.15 -16.92 -9.71
N PHE A 391 -6.63 -16.96 -8.48
CA PHE A 391 -5.19 -16.95 -8.16
C PHE A 391 -4.70 -18.27 -7.56
N MET A 392 -5.54 -19.30 -7.53
CA MET A 392 -5.10 -20.65 -7.16
C MET A 392 -4.19 -21.22 -8.26
N LEU A 393 -2.98 -21.62 -7.90
CA LEU A 393 -2.00 -22.21 -8.81
C LEU A 393 -2.20 -23.72 -8.97
N ASP A 394 -2.79 -24.35 -7.95
CA ASP A 394 -3.12 -25.77 -7.92
C ASP A 394 -4.43 -25.98 -7.14
N ARG A 395 -5.20 -27.00 -7.52
CA ARG A 395 -6.47 -27.40 -6.88
C ARG A 395 -6.30 -28.47 -5.81
N THR A 396 -5.08 -28.91 -5.52
CA THR A 396 -4.76 -29.83 -4.41
C THR A 396 -5.16 -29.27 -3.04
N VAL A 397 -5.16 -27.95 -2.88
CA VAL A 397 -5.60 -27.27 -1.66
C VAL A 397 -6.97 -26.63 -1.84
N SER A 398 -7.83 -26.81 -0.84
CA SER A 398 -9.16 -26.19 -0.78
C SER A 398 -9.05 -24.67 -0.74
N TRP A 399 -9.81 -23.99 -1.59
CA TRP A 399 -9.82 -22.52 -1.64
C TRP A 399 -10.25 -21.90 -0.30
N GLU A 400 -11.10 -22.57 0.47
CA GLU A 400 -11.59 -22.10 1.79
C GLU A 400 -10.43 -21.88 2.77
N ARG A 401 -9.41 -22.74 2.73
CA ARG A 401 -8.22 -22.61 3.59
C ARG A 401 -7.42 -21.35 3.24
N VAL A 402 -7.27 -21.08 1.95
CA VAL A 402 -6.60 -19.88 1.42
C VAL A 402 -7.43 -18.63 1.68
N ALA A 403 -8.75 -18.74 1.57
CA ALA A 403 -9.70 -17.64 1.74
C ALA A 403 -9.63 -17.02 3.15
N MET A 404 -9.33 -17.81 4.19
CA MET A 404 -9.11 -17.28 5.53
C MET A 404 -7.96 -16.26 5.56
N VAL A 405 -6.85 -16.59 4.89
CA VAL A 405 -5.67 -15.70 4.80
C VAL A 405 -5.96 -14.51 3.89
N ALA A 406 -6.60 -14.74 2.74
CA ALA A 406 -6.98 -13.68 1.82
C ALA A 406 -7.91 -12.66 2.50
N ALA A 407 -8.89 -13.11 3.28
CA ALA A 407 -9.79 -12.24 4.03
C ALA A 407 -9.05 -11.38 5.06
N LEU A 408 -8.06 -11.94 5.76
CA LEU A 408 -7.20 -11.18 6.67
C LEU A 408 -6.41 -10.10 5.91
N ILE A 409 -5.81 -10.43 4.76
CA ILE A 409 -5.08 -9.47 3.92
C ILE A 409 -6.02 -8.36 3.42
N LEU A 410 -7.21 -8.72 2.92
CA LEU A 410 -8.23 -7.76 2.46
C LEU A 410 -8.60 -6.75 3.56
N LYS A 411 -8.80 -7.25 4.79
CA LYS A 411 -9.10 -6.41 5.95
C LYS A 411 -7.92 -5.53 6.35
N ASP A 412 -6.75 -6.10 6.54
CA ASP A 412 -5.63 -5.43 7.19
C ASP A 412 -4.84 -4.52 6.23
N GLU A 413 -4.64 -4.96 4.98
CA GLU A 413 -3.94 -4.18 3.96
C GLU A 413 -4.86 -3.13 3.33
N PHE A 414 -6.12 -3.48 3.05
CA PHE A 414 -7.02 -2.66 2.24
C PHE A 414 -8.23 -2.07 2.99
N GLY A 415 -8.50 -2.50 4.22
CA GLY A 415 -9.67 -2.03 4.99
C GLY A 415 -11.00 -2.54 4.44
N LEU A 416 -10.98 -3.61 3.64
CA LEU A 416 -12.19 -4.19 3.05
C LEU A 416 -12.88 -5.11 4.06
N LYS A 417 -14.22 -5.14 3.98
CA LYS A 417 -15.03 -6.05 4.77
C LYS A 417 -15.31 -7.31 3.95
N VAL A 418 -15.26 -8.45 4.62
CA VAL A 418 -15.58 -9.75 4.05
C VAL A 418 -16.66 -10.38 4.93
N GLU A 419 -17.83 -10.64 4.34
CA GLU A 419 -19.01 -11.20 5.01
C GLU A 419 -19.40 -12.50 4.31
N GLY A 420 -19.03 -13.64 4.91
CA GLY A 420 -19.19 -14.94 4.25
C GLY A 420 -18.37 -15.03 2.96
N ASP A 421 -19.04 -15.22 1.82
CA ASP A 421 -18.43 -15.22 0.49
C ASP A 421 -18.40 -13.83 -0.17
N HIS A 422 -18.80 -12.76 0.51
CA HIS A 422 -18.94 -11.44 -0.11
C HIS A 422 -17.85 -10.48 0.33
N ILE A 423 -17.06 -9.97 -0.63
CA ILE A 423 -16.14 -8.85 -0.45
C ILE A 423 -16.92 -7.57 -0.75
N ILE A 424 -17.02 -6.68 0.23
CA ILE A 424 -17.70 -5.39 0.06
C ILE A 424 -16.70 -4.37 -0.48
N ILE A 425 -16.88 -3.97 -1.74
CA ILE A 425 -16.10 -2.90 -2.36
C ILE A 425 -16.80 -1.57 -2.09
N PRO A 426 -16.19 -0.65 -1.32
CA PRO A 426 -16.81 0.62 -0.99
C PRO A 426 -16.79 1.57 -2.19
N ARG A 427 -17.72 2.53 -2.18
CA ARG A 427 -17.65 3.70 -3.05
C ARG A 427 -16.35 4.47 -2.77
N ASN A 428 -15.60 4.82 -3.82
CA ASN A 428 -14.37 5.63 -3.72
C ASN A 428 -14.48 6.99 -4.44
N THR A 429 -15.63 7.30 -5.04
CA THR A 429 -15.92 8.59 -5.66
C THR A 429 -16.80 9.45 -4.76
N TYR A 430 -16.75 10.78 -4.91
CA TYR A 430 -17.76 11.64 -4.29
C TYR A 430 -19.13 11.43 -4.91
N LYS A 431 -20.16 11.39 -4.06
CA LYS A 431 -21.56 11.40 -4.50
C LYS A 431 -21.86 12.69 -5.26
N GLN A 432 -22.37 12.51 -6.47
CA GLN A 432 -22.61 13.61 -7.41
C GLN A 432 -24.00 14.22 -7.17
N ILE A 433 -24.17 15.48 -7.58
CA ILE A 433 -25.41 16.26 -7.36
C ILE A 433 -26.63 15.53 -7.94
N ASN A 434 -26.49 14.93 -9.12
CA ASN A 434 -27.55 14.17 -9.78
C ASN A 434 -27.99 12.94 -8.95
N GLU A 435 -27.09 12.30 -8.21
CA GLU A 435 -27.45 11.15 -7.36
C GLU A 435 -28.30 11.60 -6.16
N TYR A 436 -27.94 12.72 -5.51
CA TYR A 436 -28.75 13.30 -4.45
C TYR A 436 -30.13 13.75 -4.97
N ALA A 437 -30.16 14.41 -6.12
CA ALA A 437 -31.41 14.83 -6.75
C ALA A 437 -32.29 13.64 -7.14
N TYR A 438 -31.69 12.51 -7.54
CA TYR A 438 -32.42 11.29 -7.89
C TYR A 438 -33.14 10.72 -6.67
N GLU A 439 -32.42 10.56 -5.56
CA GLU A 439 -32.99 10.04 -4.30
C GLU A 439 -34.03 10.98 -3.70
N ALA A 440 -33.83 12.29 -3.80
CA ALA A 440 -34.83 13.27 -3.37
C ALA A 440 -36.11 13.17 -4.20
N LEU A 441 -36.00 13.06 -5.52
CA LEU A 441 -37.16 12.90 -6.40
C LEU A 441 -37.83 11.53 -6.23
N GLU A 442 -37.06 10.49 -5.95
CA GLU A 442 -37.58 9.18 -5.56
C GLU A 442 -38.37 9.24 -4.25
N ALA A 443 -37.85 9.93 -3.23
CA ALA A 443 -38.52 10.12 -1.95
C ALA A 443 -39.79 10.98 -2.06
N LEU A 444 -39.84 11.94 -2.99
CA LEU A 444 -41.05 12.71 -3.30
C LEU A 444 -42.13 11.84 -3.97
N GLY A 445 -41.74 10.78 -4.67
CA GLY A 445 -42.63 9.80 -5.29
C GLY A 445 -43.49 10.35 -6.44
N THR A 446 -43.36 11.63 -6.78
CA THR A 446 -44.16 12.31 -7.80
C THR A 446 -43.29 13.29 -8.59
N PRO A 447 -43.72 13.71 -9.79
CA PRO A 447 -42.98 14.70 -10.55
C PRO A 447 -43.02 16.06 -9.86
N SER A 448 -41.84 16.63 -9.61
CA SER A 448 -41.69 17.81 -8.77
C SER A 448 -40.89 18.90 -9.46
N TYR A 449 -41.13 20.14 -9.05
CA TYR A 449 -40.35 21.30 -9.51
C TYR A 449 -38.91 21.25 -8.98
N VAL A 450 -37.98 21.85 -9.71
CA VAL A 450 -36.56 21.94 -9.30
C VAL A 450 -36.40 22.46 -7.88
N GLU A 451 -37.22 23.43 -7.49
CA GLU A 451 -37.22 24.05 -6.16
C GLU A 451 -37.60 23.01 -5.08
N GLU A 452 -38.67 22.25 -5.29
CA GLU A 452 -39.12 21.18 -4.37
C GLU A 452 -38.07 20.06 -4.26
N ILE A 453 -37.44 19.69 -5.38
CA ILE A 453 -36.35 18.70 -5.39
C ILE A 453 -35.17 19.22 -4.57
N ALA A 454 -34.79 20.49 -4.73
CA ALA A 454 -33.68 21.08 -3.99
C ALA A 454 -33.96 21.16 -2.49
N GLU A 455 -35.18 21.52 -2.10
CA GLU A 455 -35.62 21.49 -0.70
C GLU A 455 -35.58 20.08 -0.11
N LYS A 456 -36.06 19.08 -0.85
CA LYS A 456 -35.98 17.68 -0.41
C LYS A 456 -34.55 17.17 -0.31
N VAL A 457 -33.65 17.58 -1.21
CA VAL A 457 -32.21 17.27 -1.07
C VAL A 457 -31.64 17.87 0.22
N LYS A 458 -32.00 19.12 0.55
CA LYS A 458 -31.55 19.78 1.78
C LYS A 458 -32.12 19.12 3.05
N GLU A 459 -33.35 18.63 2.98
CA GLU A 459 -34.00 17.87 4.05
C GLU A 459 -33.29 16.52 4.29
N LEU A 460 -33.06 15.73 3.23
CA LEU A 460 -32.41 14.42 3.34
C LEU A 460 -30.91 14.53 3.64
N TYR A 461 -30.26 15.58 3.16
CA TYR A 461 -28.81 15.79 3.27
C TYR A 461 -28.46 17.22 3.72
N PRO A 462 -28.70 17.57 5.01
CA PRO A 462 -28.55 18.93 5.52
C PRO A 462 -27.14 19.54 5.42
N GLN A 463 -26.12 18.69 5.28
CA GLN A 463 -24.72 19.10 5.17
C GLN A 463 -24.32 19.51 3.74
N THR A 464 -25.23 19.38 2.77
CA THR A 464 -24.96 19.73 1.37
C THR A 464 -25.28 21.20 1.09
N ASN A 465 -24.41 21.87 0.32
CA ASN A 465 -24.56 23.29 -0.05
C ASN A 465 -24.90 23.45 -1.54
N PHE A 466 -25.76 22.58 -2.09
CA PHE A 466 -26.13 22.63 -3.50
C PHE A 466 -27.09 23.79 -3.80
N THR A 467 -26.83 24.52 -4.87
CA THR A 467 -27.70 25.60 -5.33
C THR A 467 -28.82 25.06 -6.22
N HIS A 468 -29.94 25.79 -6.34
CA HIS A 468 -31.02 25.44 -7.27
C HIS A 468 -30.52 25.29 -8.72
N ALA A 469 -29.60 26.15 -9.14
CA ALA A 469 -28.98 26.07 -10.47
C ALA A 469 -28.12 24.80 -10.62
N GLY A 470 -27.38 24.41 -9.57
CA GLY A 470 -26.62 23.17 -9.51
C GLY A 470 -27.53 21.94 -9.66
N ILE A 471 -28.61 21.88 -8.87
CA ILE A 471 -29.62 20.82 -8.98
C ILE A 471 -30.20 20.78 -10.39
N ARG A 472 -30.70 21.92 -10.92
CA ARG A 472 -31.27 22.01 -12.26
C ARG A 472 -30.35 21.47 -13.35
N SER A 473 -29.06 21.85 -13.33
CA SER A 473 -28.08 21.41 -14.33
C SER A 473 -27.74 19.91 -14.24
N SER A 474 -27.99 19.29 -13.08
CA SER A 474 -27.77 17.85 -12.84
C SER A 474 -28.94 16.96 -13.28
N LEU A 475 -30.14 17.52 -13.51
CA LEU A 475 -31.36 16.77 -13.89
C LEU A 475 -31.37 16.41 -15.38
N LYS A 476 -30.42 15.58 -15.81
CA LYS A 476 -30.26 15.16 -17.21
C LYS A 476 -30.82 13.77 -17.48
N ARG A 477 -31.20 13.54 -18.75
CA ARG A 477 -31.74 12.25 -19.20
C ARG A 477 -30.74 11.10 -19.06
N GLU A 478 -29.45 11.35 -19.25
CA GLU A 478 -28.37 10.38 -19.03
C GLU A 478 -28.29 9.88 -17.58
N TYR A 479 -28.78 10.66 -16.63
CA TYR A 479 -28.85 10.29 -15.21
C TYR A 479 -30.23 9.77 -14.79
N GLY A 480 -31.11 9.49 -15.76
CA GLY A 480 -32.42 8.90 -15.49
C GLY A 480 -33.52 9.91 -15.13
N PHE A 481 -33.36 11.20 -15.45
CA PHE A 481 -34.41 12.20 -15.29
C PHE A 481 -35.19 12.45 -16.59
N VAL A 482 -36.46 12.81 -16.50
CA VAL A 482 -37.27 13.26 -17.63
C VAL A 482 -38.02 14.55 -17.29
N PRO A 483 -38.00 15.59 -18.16
CA PRO A 483 -38.76 16.81 -17.91
C PRO A 483 -40.26 16.57 -18.15
N ILE A 484 -41.11 17.24 -17.38
CA ILE A 484 -42.56 17.28 -17.59
C ILE A 484 -42.90 18.62 -18.26
N GLY A 485 -42.95 18.63 -19.58
CA GLY A 485 -43.17 19.85 -20.35
C GLY A 485 -41.99 20.82 -20.28
N ARG A 486 -42.27 22.11 -20.08
CA ARG A 486 -41.26 23.20 -20.08
C ARG A 486 -41.24 23.99 -18.76
N SER A 487 -41.84 23.47 -17.70
CA SER A 487 -42.07 24.18 -16.44
C SER A 487 -41.01 23.92 -15.36
N SER A 488 -39.84 23.39 -15.72
CA SER A 488 -38.82 22.93 -14.75
C SER A 488 -39.35 21.88 -13.75
N ASN A 489 -40.39 21.14 -14.13
CA ASN A 489 -40.88 19.97 -13.41
C ASN A 489 -40.19 18.72 -13.99
N PHE A 490 -39.72 17.82 -13.14
CA PHE A 490 -39.00 16.61 -13.52
C PHE A 490 -39.58 15.37 -12.84
N GLY A 491 -39.55 14.25 -13.55
CA GLY A 491 -39.79 12.92 -13.01
C GLY A 491 -38.62 11.97 -13.30
N LEU A 492 -38.72 10.75 -12.79
CA LEU A 492 -37.73 9.71 -13.06
C LEU A 492 -38.08 8.92 -14.32
N LYS A 493 -37.09 8.63 -15.15
CA LYS A 493 -37.24 7.85 -16.39
C LYS A 493 -37.85 6.47 -16.13
N LYS A 494 -37.50 5.83 -15.01
CA LYS A 494 -38.05 4.54 -14.60
C LYS A 494 -39.57 4.57 -14.36
N TRP A 495 -40.16 5.74 -14.08
CA TRP A 495 -41.60 5.87 -13.90
C TRP A 495 -42.38 5.64 -15.18
N GLU A 496 -41.78 5.83 -16.36
CA GLU A 496 -42.46 5.54 -17.63
C GLU A 496 -42.78 4.05 -17.82
N SER A 497 -42.09 3.16 -17.11
CA SER A 497 -42.34 1.71 -17.12
C SER A 497 -42.93 1.17 -15.81
N THR A 498 -43.04 2.01 -14.76
CA THR A 498 -43.47 1.55 -13.42
C THR A 498 -44.69 2.29 -12.88
N VAL A 499 -45.00 3.47 -13.39
CA VAL A 499 -46.16 4.28 -12.99
C VAL A 499 -47.13 4.33 -14.16
N GLU A 500 -48.38 3.93 -13.90
CA GLU A 500 -49.44 3.97 -14.90
C GLU A 500 -49.67 5.41 -15.39
N ASN A 501 -49.88 5.58 -16.70
CA ASN A 501 -50.17 6.88 -17.32
C ASN A 501 -49.09 7.96 -17.09
N PHE A 502 -47.83 7.55 -16.84
CA PHE A 502 -46.70 8.47 -16.73
C PHE A 502 -45.88 8.50 -18.02
N LYS A 503 -45.64 9.71 -18.54
CA LYS A 503 -44.76 9.92 -19.70
C LYS A 503 -44.02 11.24 -19.62
N GLY A 504 -42.70 11.18 -19.75
CA GLY A 504 -41.82 12.34 -19.80
C GLY A 504 -41.90 13.07 -21.15
N GLY A 505 -41.34 14.27 -21.19
CA GLY A 505 -41.27 15.11 -22.39
C GLY A 505 -42.38 16.16 -22.48
N THR A 506 -42.36 16.85 -23.61
CA THR A 506 -43.34 17.87 -23.98
C THR A 506 -44.54 17.26 -24.71
N ILE A 507 -45.60 18.05 -24.88
CA ILE A 507 -46.77 17.67 -25.70
C ILE A 507 -46.31 17.19 -27.09
N ARG A 508 -45.35 17.89 -27.70
CA ARG A 508 -44.82 17.56 -29.03
C ARG A 508 -44.12 16.20 -29.03
N ASP A 509 -43.33 15.90 -28.01
CA ASP A 509 -42.61 14.63 -27.90
C ASP A 509 -43.61 13.46 -27.81
N ILE A 510 -44.63 13.59 -26.96
CA ILE A 510 -45.65 12.55 -26.75
C ILE A 510 -46.49 12.34 -28.02
N VAL A 511 -46.90 13.42 -28.68
CA VAL A 511 -47.68 13.35 -29.92
C VAL A 511 -46.84 12.77 -31.06
N LYS A 512 -45.57 13.15 -31.17
CA LYS A 512 -44.66 12.58 -32.17
C LYS A 512 -44.54 11.07 -31.99
N GLU A 513 -44.28 10.61 -30.77
CA GLU A 513 -44.16 9.18 -30.47
C GLU A 513 -45.46 8.42 -30.78
N PHE A 514 -46.62 9.01 -30.45
CA PHE A 514 -47.92 8.44 -30.82
C PHE A 514 -48.06 8.28 -32.33
N LEU A 515 -47.79 9.33 -33.11
CA LEU A 515 -47.93 9.33 -34.56
C LEU A 515 -46.92 8.40 -35.25
N GLN A 516 -45.72 8.19 -34.67
CA GLN A 516 -44.73 7.23 -35.19
C GLN A 516 -45.26 5.79 -35.21
N GLN A 517 -46.22 5.47 -34.35
CA GLN A 517 -46.85 4.15 -34.28
C GLN A 517 -48.04 4.01 -35.24
N GLN A 518 -48.40 5.09 -35.96
CA GLN A 518 -49.57 5.12 -36.83
C GLN A 518 -49.15 5.10 -38.30
N GLN A 519 -49.82 4.27 -39.09
CA GLN A 519 -49.62 4.21 -40.55
C GLN A 519 -50.38 5.31 -41.29
N ARG A 520 -51.37 5.95 -40.65
CA ARG A 520 -52.25 6.97 -41.22
C ARG A 520 -52.25 8.23 -40.35
N PRO A 521 -52.49 9.43 -40.92
CA PRO A 521 -52.62 10.64 -40.12
C PRO A 521 -53.80 10.49 -39.15
N GLN A 522 -53.68 11.07 -37.97
CA GLN A 522 -54.67 10.91 -36.90
C GLN A 522 -55.48 12.19 -36.73
N THR A 523 -56.76 12.05 -36.37
CA THR A 523 -57.59 13.22 -36.06
C THR A 523 -57.06 13.93 -34.82
N LEU A 524 -57.22 15.26 -34.77
CA LEU A 524 -56.89 16.05 -33.58
C LEU A 524 -57.57 15.50 -32.32
N GLN A 525 -58.78 14.94 -32.43
CA GLN A 525 -59.48 14.29 -31.32
C GLN A 525 -58.73 13.06 -30.82
N GLN A 526 -58.34 12.13 -31.71
CA GLN A 526 -57.56 10.94 -31.33
C GLN A 526 -56.22 11.31 -30.68
N VAL A 527 -55.51 12.27 -31.26
CA VAL A 527 -54.26 12.80 -30.71
C VAL A 527 -54.49 13.39 -29.31
N THR A 528 -55.56 14.17 -29.13
CA THR A 528 -55.90 14.78 -27.84
C THR A 528 -56.26 13.70 -26.81
N THR A 529 -57.08 12.72 -27.17
CA THR A 529 -57.51 11.63 -26.27
C THR A 529 -56.32 10.83 -25.76
N TYR A 530 -55.38 10.48 -26.65
CA TYR A 530 -54.15 9.78 -26.23
C TYR A 530 -53.31 10.66 -25.30
N LEU A 531 -53.12 11.94 -25.64
CA LEU A 531 -52.32 12.86 -24.83
C LEU A 531 -52.92 13.13 -23.44
N LEU A 532 -54.25 13.17 -23.31
CA LEU A 532 -54.96 13.45 -22.05
C LEU A 532 -54.67 12.40 -20.97
N GLN A 533 -54.30 11.17 -21.35
CA GLN A 533 -53.83 10.13 -20.41
C GLN A 533 -52.62 10.62 -19.60
N TYR A 534 -51.72 11.36 -20.25
CA TYR A 534 -50.47 11.84 -19.65
C TYR A 534 -50.49 13.32 -19.26
N ARG A 535 -51.38 14.12 -19.85
CA ARG A 535 -51.49 15.58 -19.67
C ARG A 535 -52.96 15.99 -19.52
N PRO A 536 -53.61 15.68 -18.38
CA PRO A 536 -55.06 15.81 -18.22
C PRO A 536 -55.59 17.25 -18.32
N HIS A 537 -54.74 18.26 -18.11
CA HIS A 537 -55.14 19.67 -18.11
C HIS A 537 -55.00 20.38 -19.47
N THR A 538 -54.75 19.66 -20.56
CA THR A 538 -54.69 20.24 -21.91
C THR A 538 -56.04 20.14 -22.65
N ASN A 539 -56.13 20.71 -23.85
CA ASN A 539 -57.32 20.59 -24.71
C ASN A 539 -56.92 20.67 -26.20
N SER A 540 -57.79 20.22 -27.09
CA SER A 540 -57.51 20.12 -28.53
C SER A 540 -57.05 21.44 -29.15
N LYS A 541 -57.60 22.59 -28.73
CA LYS A 541 -57.18 23.91 -29.23
C LYS A 541 -55.75 24.24 -28.81
N SER A 542 -55.39 23.94 -27.56
CA SER A 542 -54.05 24.14 -27.02
C SER A 542 -53.04 23.21 -27.70
N VAL A 543 -53.40 21.92 -27.87
CA VAL A 543 -52.58 20.93 -28.58
C VAL A 543 -52.31 21.39 -30.00
N LEU A 544 -53.34 21.69 -30.79
CA LEU A 544 -53.20 22.13 -32.18
C LEU A 544 -52.31 23.37 -32.28
N THR A 545 -52.55 24.37 -31.44
CA THR A 545 -51.75 25.60 -31.41
C THR A 545 -50.29 25.30 -31.07
N ASN A 546 -50.04 24.38 -30.12
CA ASN A 546 -48.70 24.00 -29.71
C ASN A 546 -47.92 23.28 -30.82
N LEU A 547 -48.58 22.36 -31.54
CA LEU A 547 -48.01 21.62 -32.66
C LEU A 547 -47.71 22.55 -33.85
N LYS A 548 -48.66 23.44 -34.21
CA LYS A 548 -48.46 24.42 -35.29
C LYS A 548 -47.37 25.46 -35.00
N ALA A 549 -47.18 25.81 -33.72
CA ALA A 549 -46.13 26.74 -33.31
C ALA A 549 -44.72 26.10 -33.28
N GLU A 550 -44.55 24.91 -33.83
CA GLU A 550 -43.26 24.23 -33.90
C GLU A 550 -42.45 24.69 -35.12
N ALA A 551 -41.23 25.17 -34.90
CA ALA A 551 -40.35 25.66 -35.96
C ALA A 551 -39.58 24.54 -36.69
N SER A 552 -39.56 23.33 -36.13
CA SER A 552 -38.84 22.16 -36.67
C SER A 552 -39.59 21.43 -37.79
N ASP A 553 -40.78 21.89 -38.17
CA ASP A 553 -41.59 21.28 -39.24
C ASP A 553 -41.85 19.78 -39.02
N THR A 554 -41.89 19.32 -37.77
CA THR A 554 -42.06 17.90 -37.42
C THR A 554 -43.43 17.35 -37.81
N PHE A 555 -44.46 18.19 -37.77
CA PHE A 555 -45.85 17.81 -37.97
C PHE A 555 -46.38 18.32 -39.29
N GLU A 556 -47.21 17.50 -39.93
CA GLU A 556 -47.89 17.83 -41.18
C GLU A 556 -49.40 17.82 -40.96
N PHE A 557 -50.10 18.82 -41.51
CA PHE A 557 -51.52 19.03 -41.25
C PHE A 557 -52.32 18.83 -42.53
N PHE A 558 -53.37 18.03 -42.43
CA PHE A 558 -54.23 17.62 -43.54
C PHE A 558 -55.66 18.13 -43.33
N GLN A 559 -56.50 18.01 -44.37
CA GLN A 559 -57.91 18.35 -44.29
C GLN A 559 -58.60 17.56 -43.17
N ASN A 560 -59.76 18.05 -42.72
CA ASN A 560 -60.54 17.43 -41.64
C ASN A 560 -59.79 17.33 -40.29
N SER A 561 -58.87 18.26 -40.01
CA SER A 561 -58.09 18.30 -38.76
C SER A 561 -57.25 17.04 -38.50
N LEU A 562 -56.75 16.43 -39.56
CA LEU A 562 -55.83 15.30 -39.53
C LEU A 562 -54.38 15.78 -39.36
N ILE A 563 -53.61 15.04 -38.56
CA ILE A 563 -52.23 15.36 -38.18
C ILE A 563 -51.35 14.15 -38.46
N GLY A 564 -50.29 14.35 -39.24
CA GLY A 564 -49.25 13.36 -39.54
C GLY A 564 -47.86 13.86 -39.19
N LEU A 565 -46.86 13.04 -39.51
CA LEU A 565 -45.44 13.38 -39.38
C LEU A 565 -44.88 13.77 -40.74
N LYS A 566 -44.15 14.88 -40.78
CA LYS A 566 -43.49 15.31 -42.02
C LYS A 566 -42.45 14.27 -42.46
N GLY A 567 -42.44 13.94 -43.75
CA GLY A 567 -41.53 12.96 -44.35
C GLY A 567 -42.04 11.51 -44.33
N VAL A 568 -43.25 11.28 -43.82
CA VAL A 568 -43.98 10.01 -44.01
C VAL A 568 -44.85 10.15 -45.27
N ASN A 569 -44.80 9.18 -46.18
CA ASN A 569 -45.61 9.20 -47.39
C ASN A 569 -47.06 8.83 -47.06
N TYR A 570 -47.92 9.84 -46.99
CA TYR A 570 -49.36 9.66 -46.85
C TYR A 570 -50.05 9.72 -48.23
N PRO A 571 -51.09 8.89 -48.47
CA PRO A 571 -51.93 8.99 -49.67
C PRO A 571 -52.46 10.41 -49.94
N GLU A 572 -52.52 10.81 -51.22
CA GLU A 572 -52.98 12.15 -51.62
C GLU A 572 -54.43 12.46 -51.20
N GLU A 573 -55.23 11.42 -50.94
CA GLU A 573 -56.64 11.49 -50.50
C GLU A 573 -56.85 12.31 -49.22
N TYR A 574 -55.81 12.45 -48.38
CA TYR A 574 -55.91 13.20 -47.12
C TYR A 574 -55.90 14.71 -47.32
N GLY A 575 -55.44 15.21 -48.48
CA GLY A 575 -55.44 16.63 -48.82
C GLY A 575 -54.59 17.49 -47.88
N LEU A 576 -53.38 17.85 -48.30
CA LEU A 576 -52.49 18.68 -47.49
C LEU A 576 -53.09 20.08 -47.26
N VAL A 577 -53.08 20.57 -46.02
CA VAL A 577 -53.44 21.96 -45.73
C VAL A 577 -52.23 22.83 -45.96
N VAL A 578 -52.19 23.48 -47.13
CA VAL A 578 -51.22 24.55 -47.40
C VAL A 578 -51.66 25.78 -46.62
N GLU A 579 -51.11 25.97 -45.42
CA GLU A 579 -51.31 27.22 -44.69
C GLU A 579 -50.63 28.36 -45.47
N GLN A 580 -51.42 29.34 -45.91
CA GLN A 580 -50.83 30.58 -46.42
C GLN A 580 -50.13 31.29 -45.25
N PRO A 581 -48.86 31.71 -45.42
CA PRO A 581 -48.17 32.43 -44.37
C PRO A 581 -48.93 33.72 -44.08
N VAL A 582 -49.49 33.82 -42.88
CA VAL A 582 -50.04 35.09 -42.39
C VAL A 582 -48.87 36.07 -42.37
N LYS A 583 -48.85 37.06 -43.28
CA LYS A 583 -47.80 38.07 -43.36
C LYS A 583 -47.68 38.77 -42.01
N LYS A 584 -46.68 38.39 -41.21
CA LYS A 584 -46.39 39.05 -39.93
C LYS A 584 -45.84 40.43 -40.22
N ARG A 585 -46.37 41.44 -39.54
CA ARG A 585 -45.82 42.79 -39.62
C ARG A 585 -44.34 42.78 -39.21
N THR A 586 -43.48 43.42 -39.98
CA THR A 586 -42.08 43.67 -39.60
C THR A 586 -42.01 44.56 -38.36
N TRP A 587 -40.82 44.71 -37.77
CA TRP A 587 -40.66 45.62 -36.63
C TRP A 587 -41.03 47.05 -37.04
N GLU A 588 -40.61 47.47 -38.24
CA GLU A 588 -40.85 48.78 -38.82
C GLU A 588 -42.34 48.99 -39.12
N GLU A 589 -43.03 47.98 -39.69
CA GLU A 589 -44.48 48.03 -39.94
C GLU A 589 -45.28 48.14 -38.63
N ASN A 590 -44.85 47.47 -37.55
CA ASN A 590 -45.48 47.62 -36.24
C ASN A 590 -45.16 48.96 -35.59
N TYR A 591 -43.92 49.45 -35.71
CA TYR A 591 -43.52 50.76 -35.19
C TYR A 591 -44.32 51.89 -35.87
N GLN A 592 -44.48 51.83 -37.19
CA GLN A 592 -45.30 52.79 -37.95
C GLN A 592 -46.77 52.72 -37.54
N ALA A 593 -47.34 51.51 -37.46
CA ALA A 593 -48.72 51.34 -37.02
C ALA A 593 -48.94 51.83 -35.57
N MET A 594 -47.94 51.68 -34.69
CA MET A 594 -47.96 52.21 -33.33
C MET A 594 -47.85 53.74 -33.31
N SER A 595 -46.96 54.31 -34.14
CA SER A 595 -46.76 55.76 -34.28
C SER A 595 -48.02 56.45 -34.78
N GLU A 596 -48.68 55.85 -35.78
CA GLU A 596 -49.94 56.34 -36.32
C GLU A 596 -51.08 56.23 -35.30
N PHE A 597 -51.17 55.11 -34.58
CA PHE A 597 -52.15 54.95 -33.50
C PHE A 597 -51.98 56.04 -32.43
N VAL A 598 -50.75 56.25 -31.97
CA VAL A 598 -50.42 57.28 -30.99
C VAL A 598 -50.78 58.67 -31.51
N ARG A 599 -50.45 58.98 -32.76
CA ARG A 599 -50.79 60.26 -33.40
C ARG A 599 -52.31 60.48 -33.49
N THR A 600 -53.06 59.44 -33.84
CA THR A 600 -54.52 59.54 -34.05
C THR A 600 -55.31 59.60 -32.74
N TYR A 601 -54.92 58.82 -31.74
CA TYR A 601 -55.68 58.70 -30.49
C TYR A 601 -55.05 59.46 -29.31
N ASN A 602 -53.88 60.05 -29.51
CA ASN A 602 -53.10 60.78 -28.50
C ASN A 602 -52.95 60.01 -27.17
N ARG A 603 -52.73 58.70 -27.27
CA ARG A 603 -52.50 57.80 -26.14
C ARG A 603 -51.86 56.51 -26.61
N LEU A 604 -51.35 55.74 -25.65
CA LEU A 604 -50.92 54.36 -25.89
C LEU A 604 -52.13 53.40 -25.95
N PRO A 605 -52.02 52.30 -26.70
CA PRO A 605 -53.03 51.25 -26.72
C PRO A 605 -53.09 50.52 -25.37
N LEU A 606 -54.29 50.09 -24.98
CA LEU A 606 -54.61 49.37 -23.75
C LEU A 606 -55.03 47.93 -24.06
N SER A 607 -54.84 47.02 -23.10
CA SER A 607 -55.28 45.62 -23.23
C SER A 607 -56.81 45.48 -23.31
N SER A 608 -57.54 46.43 -22.75
CA SER A 608 -59.01 46.49 -22.70
C SER A 608 -59.64 47.30 -23.84
N ASP A 609 -58.85 47.75 -24.81
CA ASP A 609 -59.38 48.52 -25.94
C ASP A 609 -60.39 47.71 -26.76
N LYS A 610 -61.49 48.35 -27.18
CA LYS A 610 -62.49 47.73 -28.07
C LYS A 610 -62.04 47.72 -29.54
N ILE A 611 -60.97 48.45 -29.87
CA ILE A 611 -60.42 48.56 -31.22
C ILE A 611 -59.46 47.37 -31.45
N PRO A 612 -59.72 46.45 -32.41
CA PRO A 612 -58.89 45.26 -32.61
C PRO A 612 -57.41 45.57 -32.87
N GLN A 613 -57.14 46.65 -33.61
CA GLN A 613 -55.77 47.10 -33.90
C GLN A 613 -55.02 47.56 -32.63
N ALA A 614 -55.70 48.19 -31.68
CA ALA A 614 -55.10 48.63 -30.42
C ALA A 614 -54.64 47.43 -29.57
N ILE A 615 -55.45 46.37 -29.50
CA ILE A 615 -55.09 45.13 -28.77
C ILE A 615 -53.82 44.49 -29.37
N VAL A 616 -53.72 44.46 -30.71
CA VAL A 616 -52.54 43.93 -31.41
C VAL A 616 -51.30 44.78 -31.10
N LEU A 617 -51.42 46.10 -31.14
CA LEU A 617 -50.33 47.03 -30.84
C LEU A 617 -49.91 46.99 -29.36
N TYR A 618 -50.86 46.84 -28.43
CA TYR A 618 -50.57 46.62 -27.01
C TYR A 618 -49.73 45.35 -26.79
N ARG A 619 -50.11 44.25 -27.44
CA ARG A 619 -49.34 42.99 -27.37
C ARG A 619 -47.93 43.18 -27.92
N TRP A 620 -47.80 43.86 -29.06
CA TRP A 620 -46.49 44.17 -29.64
C TRP A 620 -45.64 45.03 -28.69
N MET A 621 -46.22 46.08 -28.09
CA MET A 621 -45.55 46.93 -27.09
C MET A 621 -45.07 46.13 -25.88
N SER A 622 -45.90 45.24 -25.34
CA SER A 622 -45.55 44.37 -24.21
C SER A 622 -44.40 43.41 -24.55
N VAL A 623 -44.42 42.83 -25.75
CA VAL A 623 -43.33 41.99 -26.27
C VAL A 623 -42.03 42.80 -26.41
N GLN A 624 -42.09 44.02 -26.96
CA GLN A 624 -40.91 44.88 -27.10
C GLN A 624 -40.29 45.24 -25.74
N ARG A 625 -41.09 45.57 -24.72
CA ARG A 625 -40.60 45.82 -23.35
C ARG A 625 -39.80 44.62 -22.80
N ASN A 626 -40.32 43.41 -22.99
CA ASN A 626 -39.63 42.19 -22.57
C ASN A 626 -38.36 41.89 -23.37
N LEU A 627 -38.37 42.13 -24.69
CA LEU A 627 -37.19 41.92 -25.54
C LEU A 627 -36.06 42.90 -25.19
N ILE A 628 -36.39 44.17 -24.93
CA ILE A 628 -35.43 45.19 -24.49
C ILE A 628 -34.84 44.82 -23.13
N LYS A 629 -35.67 44.42 -22.14
CA LYS A 629 -35.19 43.96 -20.83
C LYS A 629 -34.17 42.82 -20.93
N ASN A 630 -34.30 41.97 -21.95
CA ASN A 630 -33.41 40.83 -22.20
C ASN A 630 -32.28 41.13 -23.20
N GLY A 631 -32.08 42.38 -23.61
CA GLY A 631 -30.99 42.79 -24.52
C GLY A 631 -31.11 42.25 -25.95
N ARG A 632 -32.32 41.95 -26.42
CA ARG A 632 -32.57 41.29 -27.73
C ARG A 632 -33.06 42.24 -28.83
N VAL A 633 -32.97 43.55 -28.63
CA VAL A 633 -33.36 44.59 -29.58
C VAL A 633 -32.12 45.45 -29.85
N SER A 634 -31.88 45.86 -31.10
CA SER A 634 -30.75 46.74 -31.43
C SER A 634 -30.89 48.10 -30.75
N GLY A 635 -29.75 48.75 -30.44
CA GLY A 635 -29.74 50.05 -29.76
C GLY A 635 -30.56 51.12 -30.47
N GLU A 636 -30.55 51.14 -31.80
CA GLU A 636 -31.35 52.05 -32.63
C GLU A 636 -32.86 51.82 -32.45
N LYS A 637 -33.33 50.56 -32.54
CA LYS A 637 -34.74 50.19 -32.37
C LYS A 637 -35.22 50.42 -30.94
N GLN A 638 -34.36 50.20 -29.95
CA GLN A 638 -34.64 50.51 -28.56
C GLN A 638 -34.82 52.01 -28.34
N ALA A 639 -33.95 52.84 -28.92
CA ALA A 639 -34.07 54.30 -28.84
C ALA A 639 -35.38 54.79 -29.47
N LEU A 640 -35.72 54.31 -30.66
CA LEU A 640 -36.98 54.63 -31.35
C LEU A 640 -38.20 54.20 -30.53
N PHE A 641 -38.21 52.98 -30.00
CA PHE A 641 -39.32 52.48 -29.17
C PHE A 641 -39.49 53.30 -27.88
N HIS A 642 -38.39 53.65 -27.19
CA HIS A 642 -38.45 54.48 -25.99
C HIS A 642 -38.91 55.91 -26.28
N ALA A 643 -38.41 56.52 -27.36
CA ALA A 643 -38.86 57.84 -27.79
C ALA A 643 -40.37 57.84 -28.07
N LEU A 644 -40.87 56.76 -28.67
CA LEU A 644 -42.29 56.60 -28.92
C LEU A 644 -43.09 56.46 -27.61
N ILE A 645 -42.76 55.55 -26.70
CA ILE A 645 -43.60 55.29 -25.50
C ILE A 645 -43.46 56.33 -24.37
N ASN A 646 -42.38 57.12 -24.37
CA ASN A 646 -42.10 58.12 -23.33
C ASN A 646 -42.53 59.54 -23.74
N GLN A 647 -43.23 59.70 -24.87
CA GLN A 647 -43.86 60.97 -25.21
C GLN A 647 -44.92 61.34 -24.15
N ASN A 648 -44.92 62.60 -23.73
CA ASN A 648 -45.99 63.15 -22.88
C ASN A 648 -47.24 63.35 -23.75
N TYR A 649 -48.25 62.52 -23.51
CA TYR A 649 -49.55 62.64 -24.16
C TYR A 649 -50.49 63.46 -23.27
N GLU A 650 -50.58 64.77 -23.51
CA GLU A 650 -51.51 65.62 -22.76
C GLU A 650 -52.97 65.37 -23.18
N ASN A 651 -53.82 65.21 -22.15
CA ASN A 651 -55.28 65.03 -22.09
C ASN A 651 -56.13 65.18 -23.35
N ILE A 652 -57.01 64.20 -23.59
CA ILE A 652 -58.45 64.45 -23.77
C ILE A 652 -59.26 63.42 -22.97
N THR A 653 -59.90 63.90 -21.89
CA THR A 653 -61.12 63.36 -21.32
C THR A 653 -62.28 63.63 -22.27
N SER A 654 -62.88 62.58 -22.84
CA SER A 654 -64.32 62.40 -23.18
C SER A 654 -64.48 61.05 -23.87
#